data_AF-A0A6N9QBS2-F1
#
_entry.id   AF-A0A6N9QBS2-F1
#
_cell.length_a   1.000
_cell.length_b   1.000
_cell.length_c   1.000
_cell.angle_alpha   90.00
_cell.angle_beta   90.00
_cell.angle_gamma   90.00
#
_symmetry.space_group_name_H-M   'P 1'
#
loop_
_entity.id
_entity.type
_entity.pdbx_description
1 polymer ?
#
loop_
_entity_poly.entity_id
_entity_poly.type
_entity_poly.pdbx_seq_one_letter_code
_entity_poly.pdbx_strand_id
1 'polypeptide(L)'
;MKTKHLVSSRPWRSGGVNMKKQNITNQIKNKKDCCGCGACVSACSAGCLSFDIDQEGFEYPRVNENACIHCGKCTAVCPFLNIAAPACQDVHIYGAWSKNEQIRFRSSSGGIFSELAQYIISLNGVVFGAALEKDGTVAHHYAETESQLARFCKSKYVQSHMGACYEEAKRFLEEEKTVLFSGTPCQIAGLHGFLRKNYPNLYTVDVICVGVPSPKVWKAYVKEVEQENKGKPRSIIFRHKEIDGAVLKAGDRNLTIKVEFEDGRALYQYFDKNEFFGGFLSKLFLRPSCADCKVKNFAARSDMQLGDFWEIERVYPEVLPLSDEKRKIPFGVSEVLIYTQKGRQLFQAIKENIVSFEADLYLVKKAQADMNWFLIENSSQQHWNRDVFFEEFAEDPGHVKEIIRRNLGLRGAKDLTGKSFGMWGSFGLRETLRLMTNHGHCQMVFQFRDSTIYSLMAKGKSGVGQLLVSENPFRDKMLKADITKEFRLNVKAYLEAVDFFVMDLLEERYGNMSWDGIVVTKSEGYFENTDIQGAPISVDFETWKESMDRFMELLLDQMDAARIIMVEHDLCGRYGKMNAPKYEYRDQEYIHAVNEILRLKYSYVKNAWPEITVIPHLPDDLRFTDADHIYGCVPEHANYGAYSYMAQKIAEAVREAKEC
;
A
#
# COMPACT_ATOMS: atom_id res chain seq x y z
N MET A 1 -27.63 29.36 -38.43
CA MET A 1 -26.20 29.75 -38.51
C MET A 1 -25.35 28.52 -38.25
N LYS A 2 -24.54 28.12 -39.23
CA LYS A 2 -23.63 26.96 -39.14
C LYS A 2 -22.38 27.37 -38.36
N THR A 3 -22.05 26.69 -37.26
CA THR A 3 -20.72 26.75 -36.63
C THR A 3 -19.99 25.44 -36.90
N LYS A 4 -18.96 25.52 -37.74
CA LYS A 4 -18.07 24.41 -38.12
C LYS A 4 -17.20 24.01 -36.93
N HIS A 5 -17.26 22.75 -36.53
CA HIS A 5 -16.23 22.14 -35.70
C HIS A 5 -14.96 21.92 -36.54
N LEU A 6 -13.90 22.66 -36.22
CA LEU A 6 -12.56 22.47 -36.77
C LEU A 6 -11.91 21.27 -36.07
N VAL A 7 -11.91 20.12 -36.75
CA VAL A 7 -11.01 19.00 -36.42
C VAL A 7 -9.62 19.38 -36.91
N SER A 8 -8.71 19.76 -36.01
CA SER A 8 -7.32 20.02 -36.37
C SER A 8 -6.55 18.69 -36.46
N SER A 9 -6.43 18.15 -37.66
CA SER A 9 -5.39 17.19 -38.01
C SER A 9 -4.05 17.92 -38.12
N ARG A 10 -3.27 17.98 -37.03
CA ARG A 10 -1.87 18.40 -37.13
C ARG A 10 -1.02 17.17 -37.52
N PRO A 11 -0.27 17.22 -38.64
CA PRO A 11 0.71 16.20 -38.95
C PRO A 11 1.83 16.23 -37.91
N TRP A 12 2.32 15.05 -37.56
CA TRP A 12 3.51 14.85 -36.72
C TRP A 12 4.68 15.67 -37.28
N ARG A 13 5.16 16.67 -36.53
CA ARG A 13 6.39 17.40 -36.86
C ARG A 13 7.57 16.58 -36.36
N SER A 14 8.33 16.01 -37.29
CA SER A 14 9.65 15.42 -37.06
C SER A 14 10.66 16.53 -36.78
N GLY A 15 10.83 16.88 -35.50
CA GLY A 15 11.98 17.65 -35.04
C GLY A 15 13.23 16.76 -35.08
N GLY A 16 14.23 17.15 -35.87
CA GLY A 16 15.50 16.42 -36.01
C GLY A 16 16.27 16.39 -34.70
N VAL A 17 16.24 15.25 -34.02
CA VAL A 17 17.15 14.89 -32.93
C VAL A 17 18.16 13.90 -33.49
N ASN A 18 19.43 14.20 -33.27
CA ASN A 18 20.62 13.42 -33.61
C ASN A 18 20.39 11.90 -33.47
N MET A 19 20.40 11.13 -34.57
CA MET A 19 20.10 9.69 -34.64
C MET A 19 21.20 8.83 -33.99
N LYS A 20 21.41 8.96 -32.68
CA LYS A 20 22.26 8.06 -31.90
C LYS A 20 21.46 6.81 -31.56
N LYS A 21 21.84 5.64 -32.10
CA LYS A 21 21.49 4.27 -31.64
C LYS A 21 20.37 4.21 -30.58
N GLN A 22 19.10 4.39 -30.96
CA GLN A 22 17.99 4.38 -30.00
C GLN A 22 17.31 3.00 -29.97
N ASN A 23 17.38 2.35 -28.81
CA ASN A 23 16.61 1.15 -28.48
C ASN A 23 16.05 1.28 -27.06
N ILE A 24 15.20 0.33 -26.66
CA ILE A 24 14.48 0.38 -25.37
C ILE A 24 15.41 0.28 -24.15
N THR A 25 16.48 -0.50 -24.24
CA THR A 25 17.46 -0.67 -23.15
C THR A 25 18.17 0.64 -22.82
N ASN A 26 18.40 1.51 -23.81
CA ASN A 26 18.99 2.84 -23.58
C ASN A 26 18.05 3.83 -22.86
N GLN A 27 16.75 3.53 -22.79
CA GLN A 27 15.73 4.40 -22.17
C GLN A 27 15.31 3.94 -20.77
N ILE A 28 15.47 2.65 -20.46
CA ILE A 28 15.18 2.10 -19.12
C ILE A 28 16.42 2.32 -18.25
N LYS A 29 16.42 3.39 -17.46
CA LYS A 29 17.53 3.70 -16.54
C LYS A 29 17.41 2.96 -15.22
N ASN A 30 16.18 2.77 -14.75
CA ASN A 30 15.86 2.10 -13.50
C ASN A 30 14.84 0.99 -13.71
N LYS A 31 14.81 0.01 -12.81
CA LYS A 31 13.85 -1.10 -12.82
C LYS A 31 12.38 -0.64 -12.80
N LYS A 32 12.11 0.50 -12.16
CA LYS A 32 10.78 1.15 -12.14
C LYS A 32 10.32 1.72 -13.49
N ASP A 33 11.22 1.89 -14.47
CA ASP A 33 10.91 2.52 -15.77
C ASP A 33 10.33 1.53 -16.80
N CYS A 34 10.34 0.24 -16.52
CA CYS A 34 9.73 -0.80 -17.34
C CYS A 34 8.49 -1.34 -16.62
N CYS A 35 7.43 -1.78 -17.30
CA CYS A 35 6.30 -2.46 -16.65
C CYS A 35 6.21 -3.96 -16.97
N GLY A 36 7.13 -4.49 -17.79
CA GLY A 36 7.15 -5.90 -18.17
C GLY A 36 6.02 -6.34 -19.11
N CYS A 37 5.41 -5.43 -19.89
CA CYS A 37 4.26 -5.78 -20.74
C CYS A 37 4.59 -6.57 -22.02
N GLY A 38 5.86 -6.65 -22.45
CA GLY A 38 6.22 -7.40 -23.67
C GLY A 38 6.14 -6.63 -24.99
N ALA A 39 5.46 -5.48 -25.04
CA ALA A 39 5.19 -4.78 -26.31
C ALA A 39 6.46 -4.45 -27.13
N CYS A 40 7.55 -4.08 -26.44
CA CYS A 40 8.83 -3.78 -27.08
C CYS A 40 9.48 -5.01 -27.74
N VAL A 41 9.35 -6.19 -27.12
CA VAL A 41 9.85 -7.46 -27.65
C VAL A 41 9.02 -7.85 -28.87
N SER A 42 7.69 -7.85 -28.75
CA SER A 42 6.78 -8.18 -29.85
C SER A 42 6.95 -7.25 -31.06
N ALA A 43 7.18 -5.95 -30.84
CA ALA A 43 7.35 -4.99 -31.93
C ALA A 43 8.71 -5.10 -32.66
N CYS A 44 9.64 -5.92 -32.17
CA CYS A 44 10.99 -6.00 -32.71
C CYS A 44 11.05 -6.83 -33.98
N SER A 45 10.90 -6.17 -35.13
CA SER A 45 10.96 -6.83 -36.45
C SER A 45 12.30 -7.49 -36.78
N ALA A 46 13.38 -7.14 -36.07
CA ALA A 46 14.70 -7.76 -36.24
C ALA A 46 14.91 -8.99 -35.35
N GLY A 47 13.97 -9.31 -34.44
CA GLY A 47 14.12 -10.42 -33.49
C GLY A 47 15.30 -10.24 -32.52
N CYS A 48 15.82 -9.03 -32.37
CA CYS A 48 17.02 -8.76 -31.55
C CYS A 48 16.71 -8.44 -30.09
N LEU A 49 15.44 -8.51 -29.68
CA LEU A 49 14.96 -8.22 -28.33
C LEU A 49 14.45 -9.51 -27.68
N SER A 50 14.88 -9.77 -26.46
CA SER A 50 14.38 -10.85 -25.60
C SER A 50 14.14 -10.32 -24.19
N PHE A 51 13.69 -11.19 -23.28
CA PHE A 51 13.66 -10.90 -21.85
C PHE A 51 14.80 -11.59 -21.12
N ASP A 52 15.43 -10.87 -20.19
CA ASP A 52 16.23 -11.45 -19.11
C ASP A 52 15.43 -11.33 -17.81
N ILE A 53 15.53 -12.37 -16.97
CA ILE A 53 14.93 -12.38 -15.64
C ILE A 53 15.97 -11.86 -14.65
N ASP A 54 15.61 -10.89 -13.83
CA ASP A 54 16.52 -10.36 -12.81
C ASP A 54 16.48 -11.12 -11.49
N GLN A 55 17.25 -10.66 -10.51
CA GLN A 55 17.41 -11.35 -9.23
C GLN A 55 16.10 -11.43 -8.42
N GLU A 56 15.19 -10.48 -8.63
CA GLU A 56 13.87 -10.45 -8.02
C GLU A 56 12.85 -11.31 -8.79
N GLY A 57 13.20 -11.82 -9.97
CA GLY A 57 12.32 -12.68 -10.77
C GLY A 57 11.47 -11.96 -11.80
N PHE A 58 11.74 -10.67 -12.09
CA PHE A 58 10.98 -9.91 -13.08
C PHE A 58 11.69 -9.86 -14.43
N GLU A 59 10.90 -9.87 -15.50
CA GLU A 59 11.39 -9.77 -16.88
C GLU A 59 11.72 -8.32 -17.26
N TYR A 60 12.91 -8.12 -17.85
CA TYR A 60 13.37 -6.85 -18.44
C TYR A 60 13.93 -7.07 -19.85
N PRO A 61 13.65 -6.16 -20.79
CA PRO A 61 14.09 -6.35 -22.17
C PRO A 61 15.61 -6.29 -22.26
N ARG A 62 16.20 -7.20 -23.04
CA ARG A 62 17.61 -7.22 -23.43
C ARG A 62 17.73 -7.15 -24.94
N VAL A 63 18.61 -6.27 -25.42
CA VAL A 63 18.92 -6.10 -26.85
C VAL A 63 20.21 -6.83 -27.20
N ASN A 64 20.19 -7.60 -28.29
CA ASN A 64 21.40 -7.98 -29.01
C ASN A 64 21.83 -6.81 -29.91
N GLU A 65 22.82 -6.04 -29.48
CA GLU A 65 23.29 -4.83 -30.18
C GLU A 65 23.85 -5.13 -31.58
N ASN A 66 24.37 -6.33 -31.82
CA ASN A 66 24.92 -6.70 -33.14
C ASN A 66 23.80 -6.96 -34.17
N ALA A 67 22.60 -7.33 -33.72
CA ALA A 67 21.44 -7.54 -34.58
C ALA A 67 20.49 -6.32 -34.61
N CYS A 68 20.70 -5.33 -33.74
CA CYS A 68 19.82 -4.17 -33.64
C CYS A 68 20.05 -3.20 -34.80
N ILE A 69 19.01 -3.00 -35.61
CA ILE A 69 19.02 -2.00 -36.69
C ILE A 69 18.64 -0.57 -36.21
N HIS A 70 18.55 -0.36 -34.90
CA HIS A 70 18.22 0.94 -34.27
C HIS A 70 16.99 1.66 -34.84
N CYS A 71 15.94 0.91 -35.22
CA CYS A 71 14.74 1.47 -35.83
C CYS A 71 13.82 2.26 -34.88
N GLY A 72 14.09 2.26 -33.57
CA GLY A 72 13.28 2.97 -32.56
C GLY A 72 11.86 2.42 -32.31
N LYS A 73 11.44 1.33 -32.97
CA LYS A 73 10.08 0.78 -32.78
C LYS A 73 9.81 0.36 -31.33
N CYS A 74 10.79 -0.27 -30.67
CA CYS A 74 10.67 -0.75 -29.31
C CYS A 74 10.43 0.37 -28.28
N THR A 75 11.00 1.56 -28.51
CA THR A 75 10.75 2.74 -27.67
C THR A 75 9.41 3.37 -28.00
N ALA A 76 9.03 3.44 -29.28
CA ALA A 76 7.76 4.01 -29.73
C ALA A 76 6.51 3.26 -29.25
N VAL A 77 6.61 1.94 -29.04
CA VAL A 77 5.49 1.12 -28.52
C VAL A 77 5.45 1.06 -26.99
N CYS A 78 6.48 1.56 -26.29
CA CYS A 78 6.57 1.43 -24.84
C CYS A 78 5.56 2.36 -24.15
N PRO A 79 4.62 1.84 -23.34
CA PRO A 79 3.59 2.67 -22.72
C PRO A 79 4.13 3.55 -21.59
N PHE A 80 5.31 3.22 -21.02
CA PHE A 80 5.94 4.01 -19.95
C PHE A 80 6.80 5.17 -20.48
N LEU A 81 7.17 5.13 -21.76
CA LEU A 81 7.84 6.24 -22.44
C LEU A 81 6.85 7.14 -23.20
N ASN A 82 5.75 6.56 -23.68
CA ASN A 82 4.74 7.26 -24.46
C ASN A 82 3.43 7.31 -23.67
N ILE A 83 3.48 7.95 -22.50
CA ILE A 83 2.32 8.08 -21.63
C ILE A 83 1.24 8.84 -22.39
N ALA A 84 0.10 8.20 -22.58
CA ALA A 84 -1.07 8.85 -23.12
C ALA A 84 -1.63 9.84 -22.08
N ALA A 85 -1.98 11.05 -22.51
CA ALA A 85 -2.83 11.91 -21.69
C ALA A 85 -4.15 11.16 -21.36
N PRO A 86 -4.65 11.25 -20.11
CA PRO A 86 -5.96 10.72 -19.75
C PRO A 86 -7.01 11.32 -20.68
N ALA A 87 -7.76 10.46 -21.38
CA ALA A 87 -8.60 10.90 -22.49
C ALA A 87 -10.11 10.90 -22.20
N CYS A 88 -10.57 10.28 -21.10
CA CYS A 88 -12.00 10.14 -20.83
C CYS A 88 -12.45 11.05 -19.69
N GLN A 89 -13.36 11.97 -20.01
CA GLN A 89 -14.07 12.81 -19.04
C GLN A 89 -15.44 12.23 -18.64
N ASP A 90 -15.92 11.20 -19.34
CA ASP A 90 -17.28 10.67 -19.21
C ASP A 90 -17.24 9.16 -18.92
N VAL A 91 -16.93 8.82 -17.67
CA VAL A 91 -16.82 7.44 -17.18
C VAL A 91 -18.13 7.03 -16.53
N HIS A 92 -18.75 5.95 -17.04
CA HIS A 92 -19.91 5.36 -16.40
C HIS A 92 -19.50 4.22 -15.49
N ILE A 93 -20.08 4.16 -14.29
CA ILE A 93 -19.80 3.11 -13.32
C ILE A 93 -21.07 2.34 -13.05
N TYR A 94 -20.94 1.02 -13.03
CA TYR A 94 -22.02 0.12 -12.67
C TYR A 94 -21.55 -0.86 -11.60
N GLY A 95 -22.46 -1.19 -10.68
CA GLY A 95 -22.38 -2.46 -9.97
C GLY A 95 -23.12 -3.53 -10.75
N ALA A 96 -22.49 -4.67 -10.99
CA ALA A 96 -23.09 -5.73 -11.78
C ALA A 96 -22.68 -7.16 -11.37
N TRP A 97 -23.60 -8.11 -11.56
CA TRP A 97 -23.33 -9.55 -11.41
C TRP A 97 -24.16 -10.38 -12.39
N SER A 98 -23.67 -11.57 -12.75
CA SER A 98 -24.38 -12.53 -13.60
C SER A 98 -25.64 -13.07 -12.91
N LYS A 99 -26.72 -13.30 -13.66
CA LYS A 99 -27.91 -14.04 -13.21
C LYS A 99 -27.64 -15.54 -13.06
N ASN A 100 -26.57 -16.04 -13.66
CA ASN A 100 -26.15 -17.44 -13.58
C ASN A 100 -25.24 -17.67 -12.37
N GLU A 101 -25.75 -18.35 -11.34
CA GLU A 101 -25.00 -18.61 -10.11
C GLU A 101 -23.70 -19.41 -10.33
N GLN A 102 -23.67 -20.34 -11.28
CA GLN A 102 -22.46 -21.12 -11.58
C GLN A 102 -21.35 -20.23 -12.16
N ILE A 103 -21.72 -19.25 -13.00
CA ILE A 103 -20.78 -18.24 -13.51
C ILE A 103 -20.23 -17.40 -12.35
N ARG A 104 -21.09 -16.95 -11.43
CA ARG A 104 -20.66 -16.18 -10.25
C ARG A 104 -19.72 -16.97 -9.36
N PHE A 105 -20.06 -18.23 -9.10
CA PHE A 105 -19.28 -19.13 -8.25
C PHE A 105 -17.88 -19.39 -8.82
N ARG A 106 -17.77 -19.68 -10.12
CA ARG A 106 -16.47 -19.89 -10.80
C ARG A 106 -15.68 -18.60 -11.08
N SER A 107 -16.28 -17.42 -10.87
CA SER A 107 -15.63 -16.11 -11.06
C SER A 107 -15.02 -15.56 -9.76
N SER A 108 -14.10 -14.59 -9.84
CA SER A 108 -13.57 -13.91 -8.64
C SER A 108 -14.66 -13.12 -7.92
N SER A 109 -15.48 -12.41 -8.70
CA SER A 109 -16.50 -11.47 -8.24
C SER A 109 -17.87 -11.83 -8.83
N GLY A 110 -18.66 -10.83 -9.19
CA GLY A 110 -19.99 -10.97 -9.84
C GLY A 110 -20.00 -11.65 -11.22
N GLY A 111 -18.86 -11.93 -11.84
CA GLY A 111 -18.78 -12.77 -13.05
C GLY A 111 -18.92 -12.05 -14.39
N ILE A 112 -18.74 -10.73 -14.42
CA ILE A 112 -18.91 -9.92 -15.63
C ILE A 112 -17.93 -10.29 -16.75
N PHE A 113 -16.65 -10.56 -16.44
CA PHE A 113 -15.69 -11.04 -17.45
C PHE A 113 -16.19 -12.30 -18.18
N SER A 114 -16.77 -13.25 -17.44
CA SER A 114 -17.27 -14.50 -18.01
C SER A 114 -18.43 -14.27 -18.98
N GLU A 115 -19.36 -13.38 -18.64
CA GLU A 115 -20.48 -12.99 -19.52
C GLU A 115 -19.99 -12.32 -20.80
N LEU A 116 -19.06 -11.37 -20.68
CA LEU A 116 -18.43 -10.70 -21.82
C LEU A 116 -17.71 -11.71 -22.73
N ALA A 117 -16.94 -12.62 -22.13
CA ALA A 117 -16.19 -13.63 -22.86
C ALA A 117 -17.10 -14.62 -23.59
N GLN A 118 -18.17 -15.10 -22.94
CA GLN A 118 -19.15 -16.00 -23.57
C GLN A 118 -19.87 -15.32 -24.74
N TYR A 119 -20.22 -14.03 -24.62
CA TYR A 119 -20.79 -13.27 -25.72
C TYR A 119 -19.82 -13.17 -26.91
N ILE A 120 -18.53 -12.94 -26.68
CA ILE A 120 -17.54 -12.86 -27.77
C ILE A 120 -17.35 -14.21 -28.46
N ILE A 121 -17.33 -15.31 -27.70
CA ILE A 121 -17.25 -16.67 -28.26
C ILE A 121 -18.51 -17.01 -29.06
N SER A 122 -19.71 -16.55 -28.65
CA SER A 122 -20.94 -16.79 -29.41
C SER A 122 -20.96 -16.08 -30.77
N LEU A 123 -20.14 -15.03 -30.94
CA LEU A 123 -19.88 -14.36 -32.21
C LEU A 123 -18.77 -15.02 -33.03
N ASN A 124 -18.35 -16.25 -32.68
CA ASN A 124 -17.17 -16.92 -33.25
C ASN A 124 -15.88 -16.08 -33.12
N GLY A 125 -15.81 -15.28 -32.05
CA GLY A 125 -14.67 -14.43 -31.71
C GLY A 125 -13.61 -15.14 -30.87
N VAL A 126 -12.62 -14.35 -30.43
CA VAL A 126 -11.46 -14.82 -29.67
C VAL A 126 -11.32 -14.02 -28.38
N VAL A 127 -11.07 -14.71 -27.26
CA VAL A 127 -10.87 -14.08 -25.96
C VAL A 127 -9.44 -14.33 -25.48
N PHE A 128 -8.72 -13.28 -25.10
CA PHE A 128 -7.41 -13.40 -24.44
C PHE A 128 -7.52 -13.20 -22.94
N GLY A 129 -6.77 -13.98 -22.16
CA GLY A 129 -6.73 -13.86 -20.70
C GLY A 129 -5.59 -14.65 -20.06
N ALA A 130 -5.41 -14.46 -18.75
CA ALA A 130 -4.34 -15.10 -17.97
C ALA A 130 -4.76 -16.49 -17.46
N ALA A 131 -3.91 -17.49 -17.69
CA ALA A 131 -4.03 -18.85 -17.18
C ALA A 131 -2.89 -19.16 -16.20
N LEU A 132 -3.18 -19.99 -15.21
CA LEU A 132 -2.14 -20.60 -14.37
C LEU A 132 -1.70 -21.90 -15.04
N GLU A 133 -0.40 -22.01 -15.30
CA GLU A 133 0.23 -23.19 -15.88
C GLU A 133 0.43 -24.31 -14.88
N LYS A 134 0.68 -25.52 -15.38
CA LYS A 134 0.97 -26.70 -14.56
C LYS A 134 2.22 -26.55 -13.69
N ASP A 135 3.18 -25.74 -14.13
CA ASP A 135 4.42 -25.45 -13.37
C ASP A 135 4.26 -24.29 -12.37
N GLY A 136 3.02 -23.80 -12.20
CA GLY A 136 2.70 -22.68 -11.31
C GLY A 136 3.00 -21.30 -11.90
N THR A 137 3.56 -21.19 -13.11
CA THR A 137 3.68 -19.89 -13.79
C THR A 137 2.33 -19.36 -14.23
N VAL A 138 2.24 -18.06 -14.50
CA VAL A 138 1.06 -17.45 -15.11
C VAL A 138 1.45 -16.97 -16.50
N ALA A 139 0.66 -17.33 -17.50
CA ALA A 139 0.86 -16.92 -18.88
C ALA A 139 -0.46 -16.46 -19.49
N HIS A 140 -0.39 -15.53 -20.43
CA HIS A 140 -1.55 -15.16 -21.24
C HIS A 140 -1.71 -16.14 -22.39
N HIS A 141 -2.98 -16.43 -22.72
CA HIS A 141 -3.36 -17.26 -23.86
C HIS A 141 -4.64 -16.71 -24.49
N TYR A 142 -5.06 -17.32 -25.60
CA TYR A 142 -6.36 -17.11 -26.20
C TYR A 142 -7.29 -18.33 -26.08
N ALA A 143 -8.59 -18.08 -26.24
CA ALA A 143 -9.64 -19.08 -26.30
C ALA A 143 -10.60 -18.75 -27.45
N GLU A 144 -11.01 -19.78 -28.17
CA GLU A 144 -12.00 -19.73 -29.26
C GLU A 144 -13.27 -20.53 -28.90
N THR A 145 -13.25 -21.24 -27.76
CA THR A 145 -14.38 -22.06 -27.29
C THR A 145 -14.68 -21.82 -25.81
N GLU A 146 -15.90 -22.13 -25.40
CA GLU A 146 -16.30 -22.01 -23.99
C GLU A 146 -15.51 -22.93 -23.06
N SER A 147 -15.18 -24.14 -23.50
CA SER A 147 -14.37 -25.09 -22.71
C SER A 147 -12.98 -24.53 -22.39
N GLN A 148 -12.43 -23.71 -23.28
CA GLN A 148 -11.14 -23.06 -23.10
C GLN A 148 -11.21 -21.84 -22.16
N LEU A 149 -12.36 -21.16 -22.05
CA LEU A 149 -12.52 -19.97 -21.21
C LEU A 149 -12.33 -20.23 -19.72
N ALA A 150 -12.62 -21.45 -19.25
CA ALA A 150 -12.54 -21.80 -17.83
C ALA A 150 -11.15 -21.50 -17.24
N ARG A 151 -10.08 -21.63 -18.04
CA ARG A 151 -8.70 -21.36 -17.59
C ARG A 151 -8.45 -19.87 -17.27
N PHE A 152 -9.24 -18.95 -17.81
CA PHE A 152 -9.11 -17.51 -17.59
C PHE A 152 -9.88 -17.01 -16.37
N CYS A 153 -10.88 -17.77 -15.92
CA CYS A 153 -11.66 -17.43 -14.72
C CYS A 153 -10.77 -17.38 -13.47
N LYS A 154 -11.23 -16.66 -12.44
CA LYS A 154 -10.50 -16.35 -11.21
C LYS A 154 -9.26 -15.47 -11.42
N SER A 155 -8.90 -14.75 -10.36
CA SER A 155 -7.73 -13.88 -10.33
C SER A 155 -6.46 -14.70 -10.23
N LYS A 156 -5.37 -14.23 -10.83
CA LYS A 156 -4.03 -14.80 -10.65
C LYS A 156 -3.12 -13.69 -10.11
N TYR A 157 -2.69 -13.82 -8.86
CA TYR A 157 -1.89 -12.80 -8.17
C TYR A 157 -0.40 -12.97 -8.47
N VAL A 158 -0.04 -12.99 -9.75
CA VAL A 158 1.35 -13.13 -10.24
C VAL A 158 1.42 -12.42 -11.60
N GLN A 159 2.56 -11.82 -11.94
CA GLN A 159 2.75 -11.27 -13.28
C GLN A 159 2.61 -12.39 -14.33
N SER A 160 1.77 -12.17 -15.35
CA SER A 160 1.62 -13.11 -16.45
C SER A 160 2.62 -12.84 -17.58
N HIS A 161 3.20 -13.92 -18.12
CA HIS A 161 4.07 -13.88 -19.29
C HIS A 161 3.24 -13.69 -20.56
N MET A 162 3.59 -12.71 -21.40
CA MET A 162 2.78 -12.36 -22.57
C MET A 162 3.02 -13.22 -23.82
N GLY A 163 4.20 -13.85 -23.95
CA GLY A 163 4.53 -14.65 -25.12
C GLY A 163 4.27 -13.93 -26.44
N ALA A 164 3.57 -14.61 -27.36
CA ALA A 164 3.19 -14.10 -28.68
C ALA A 164 1.76 -13.52 -28.75
N CYS A 165 1.11 -13.29 -27.61
CA CYS A 165 -0.31 -12.94 -27.60
C CYS A 165 -0.64 -11.63 -28.32
N TYR A 166 0.29 -10.67 -28.39
CA TYR A 166 0.06 -9.43 -29.12
C TYR A 166 0.06 -9.67 -30.64
N GLU A 167 1.00 -10.46 -31.14
CA GLU A 167 1.08 -10.91 -32.52
C GLU A 167 -0.15 -11.75 -32.90
N GLU A 168 -0.56 -12.68 -32.03
CA GLU A 168 -1.76 -13.51 -32.22
C GLU A 168 -3.03 -12.66 -32.26
N ALA A 169 -3.19 -11.71 -31.34
CA ALA A 169 -4.33 -10.80 -31.34
C ALA A 169 -4.38 -9.99 -32.65
N LYS A 170 -3.25 -9.47 -33.11
CA LYS A 170 -3.17 -8.77 -34.40
C LYS A 170 -3.59 -9.66 -35.56
N ARG A 171 -3.11 -10.92 -35.61
CA ARG A 171 -3.48 -11.88 -36.65
C ARG A 171 -4.99 -12.10 -36.67
N PHE A 172 -5.62 -12.40 -35.53
CA PHE A 172 -7.07 -12.61 -35.46
C PHE A 172 -7.87 -11.36 -35.85
N LEU A 173 -7.39 -10.17 -35.48
CA LEU A 173 -8.02 -8.92 -35.87
C LEU A 173 -7.93 -8.67 -37.38
N GLU A 174 -6.83 -9.06 -38.02
CA GLU A 174 -6.63 -8.97 -39.48
C GLU A 174 -7.42 -10.05 -40.24
N GLU A 175 -7.76 -11.16 -39.59
CA GLU A 175 -8.72 -12.17 -40.05
C GLU A 175 -10.19 -11.77 -39.78
N GLU A 176 -10.43 -10.51 -39.43
CA GLU A 176 -11.77 -9.93 -39.14
C GLU A 176 -12.53 -10.62 -37.99
N LYS A 177 -11.86 -11.42 -37.16
CA LYS A 177 -12.49 -11.97 -35.95
C LYS A 177 -12.75 -10.87 -34.94
N THR A 178 -13.85 -10.99 -34.18
CA THR A 178 -14.07 -10.15 -33.00
C THR A 178 -13.15 -10.62 -31.88
N VAL A 179 -12.35 -9.72 -31.30
CA VAL A 179 -11.39 -10.05 -30.24
C VAL A 179 -11.74 -9.30 -28.97
N LEU A 180 -11.79 -10.01 -27.85
CA LEU A 180 -11.78 -9.44 -26.50
C LEU A 180 -10.43 -9.71 -25.85
N PHE A 181 -9.65 -8.67 -25.59
CA PHE A 181 -8.38 -8.79 -24.90
C PHE A 181 -8.51 -8.36 -23.44
N SER A 182 -8.30 -9.29 -22.51
CA SER A 182 -8.30 -9.01 -21.07
C SER A 182 -6.90 -9.03 -20.46
N GLY A 183 -6.61 -8.13 -19.51
CA GLY A 183 -5.30 -8.09 -18.86
C GLY A 183 -5.19 -7.04 -17.76
N THR A 184 -3.97 -6.75 -17.33
CA THR A 184 -3.68 -5.58 -16.48
C THR A 184 -3.63 -4.29 -17.33
N PRO A 185 -3.79 -3.10 -16.73
CA PRO A 185 -3.73 -1.84 -17.48
C PRO A 185 -2.44 -1.70 -18.31
N CYS A 186 -1.29 -2.13 -17.78
CA CYS A 186 -0.02 -2.08 -18.53
C CYS A 186 0.03 -3.04 -19.72
N GLN A 187 -0.67 -4.17 -19.67
CA GLN A 187 -0.78 -5.11 -20.79
C GLN A 187 -1.72 -4.58 -21.87
N ILE A 188 -2.83 -3.92 -21.52
CA ILE A 188 -3.70 -3.27 -22.50
C ILE A 188 -3.00 -2.08 -23.16
N ALA A 189 -2.30 -1.25 -22.37
CA ALA A 189 -1.48 -0.17 -22.92
C ALA A 189 -0.40 -0.69 -23.88
N GLY A 190 0.25 -1.81 -23.52
CA GLY A 190 1.21 -2.51 -24.37
C GLY A 190 0.60 -3.01 -25.68
N LEU A 191 -0.60 -3.60 -25.65
CA LEU A 191 -1.33 -4.04 -26.84
C LEU A 191 -1.61 -2.86 -27.78
N HIS A 192 -2.17 -1.76 -27.27
CA HIS A 192 -2.44 -0.57 -28.08
C HIS A 192 -1.16 0.01 -28.69
N GLY A 193 -0.08 0.08 -27.89
CA GLY A 193 1.24 0.49 -28.35
C GLY A 193 1.77 -0.39 -29.49
N PHE A 194 1.63 -1.72 -29.37
CA PHE A 194 2.04 -2.68 -30.37
C PHE A 194 1.21 -2.58 -31.67
N LEU A 195 -0.12 -2.50 -31.56
CA LEU A 195 -1.02 -2.46 -32.73
C LEU A 195 -0.89 -1.16 -33.53
N ARG A 196 -0.59 -0.03 -32.87
CA ARG A 196 -0.40 1.32 -33.46
C ARG A 196 -1.55 1.85 -34.33
N LYS A 197 -2.71 1.19 -34.32
CA LYS A 197 -3.94 1.65 -34.97
C LYS A 197 -5.14 1.12 -34.20
N ASN A 198 -6.28 1.77 -34.40
CA ASN A 198 -7.54 1.31 -33.83
C ASN A 198 -8.14 0.22 -34.70
N TYR A 199 -8.59 -0.86 -34.07
CA TYR A 199 -9.33 -1.94 -34.71
C TYR A 199 -10.78 -1.89 -34.22
N PRO A 200 -11.78 -1.76 -35.12
CA PRO A 200 -13.20 -1.73 -34.72
C PRO A 200 -13.67 -3.02 -34.05
N ASN A 201 -13.10 -4.16 -34.45
CA ASN A 201 -13.36 -5.51 -33.94
C ASN A 201 -12.54 -5.88 -32.69
N LEU A 202 -11.82 -4.93 -32.07
CA LEU A 202 -11.12 -5.13 -30.81
C LEU A 202 -11.90 -4.52 -29.64
N TYR A 203 -12.19 -5.34 -28.63
CA TYR A 203 -12.65 -4.93 -27.32
C TYR A 203 -11.54 -5.18 -26.30
N THR A 204 -11.37 -4.25 -25.35
CA THR A 204 -10.34 -4.34 -24.32
C THR A 204 -10.94 -4.20 -22.93
N VAL A 205 -10.53 -5.08 -22.03
CA VAL A 205 -10.95 -5.05 -20.62
C VAL A 205 -9.72 -5.17 -19.75
N ASP A 206 -9.48 -4.20 -18.87
CA ASP A 206 -8.46 -4.36 -17.84
C ASP A 206 -9.06 -4.61 -16.45
N VAL A 207 -8.21 -5.07 -15.54
CA VAL A 207 -8.56 -5.27 -14.13
C VAL A 207 -8.08 -4.12 -13.27
N ILE A 208 -8.83 -3.82 -12.20
CA ILE A 208 -8.32 -2.98 -11.11
C ILE A 208 -7.05 -3.62 -10.55
N CYS A 209 -5.91 -2.94 -10.70
CA CYS A 209 -4.60 -3.53 -10.45
C CYS A 209 -3.84 -2.79 -9.36
N VAL A 210 -3.58 -3.49 -8.25
CA VAL A 210 -2.77 -2.99 -7.13
C VAL A 210 -1.27 -3.10 -7.39
N GLY A 211 -0.89 -3.97 -8.32
CA GLY A 211 0.47 -4.30 -8.71
C GLY A 211 0.61 -5.80 -8.97
N VAL A 212 1.76 -6.22 -9.51
CA VAL A 212 2.07 -7.64 -9.75
C VAL A 212 3.24 -8.08 -8.87
N PRO A 213 3.11 -9.18 -8.10
CA PRO A 213 4.19 -9.69 -7.28
C PRO A 213 5.21 -10.47 -8.11
N SER A 214 6.39 -10.67 -7.53
CA SER A 214 7.49 -11.45 -8.11
C SER A 214 7.07 -12.88 -8.48
N PRO A 215 7.23 -13.27 -9.77
CA PRO A 215 7.11 -14.68 -10.18
C PRO A 215 8.07 -15.62 -9.47
N LYS A 216 9.28 -15.15 -9.09
CA LYS A 216 10.28 -15.96 -8.38
C LYS A 216 9.86 -16.22 -6.93
N VAL A 217 9.35 -15.21 -6.22
CA VAL A 217 8.78 -15.36 -4.86
C VAL A 217 7.58 -16.30 -4.90
N TRP A 218 6.70 -16.18 -5.90
CA TRP A 218 5.57 -17.10 -6.08
C TRP A 218 6.01 -18.55 -6.26
N LYS A 219 6.99 -18.80 -7.15
CA LYS A 219 7.53 -20.15 -7.36
C LYS A 219 8.14 -20.73 -6.08
N ALA A 220 8.89 -19.93 -5.32
CA ALA A 220 9.44 -20.34 -4.03
C ALA A 220 8.33 -20.70 -3.04
N TYR A 221 7.28 -19.88 -2.96
CA TYR A 221 6.14 -20.13 -2.08
C TYR A 221 5.41 -21.43 -2.43
N VAL A 222 5.14 -21.69 -3.71
CA VAL A 222 4.50 -22.93 -4.15
C VAL A 222 5.36 -24.15 -3.83
N LYS A 223 6.68 -24.04 -4.00
CA LYS A 223 7.63 -25.10 -3.66
C LYS A 223 7.66 -25.39 -2.15
N GLU A 224 7.62 -24.36 -1.31
CA GLU A 224 7.56 -24.52 0.14
C GLU A 224 6.24 -25.17 0.58
N VAL A 225 5.10 -24.78 -0.04
CA VAL A 225 3.80 -25.45 0.17
C VAL A 225 3.86 -26.93 -0.21
N GLU A 226 4.47 -27.28 -1.35
CA GLU A 226 4.68 -28.67 -1.78
C GLU A 226 5.47 -29.48 -0.73
N GLN A 227 6.56 -28.90 -0.21
CA GLN A 227 7.43 -29.54 0.78
C GLN A 227 6.73 -29.77 2.12
N GLU A 228 6.09 -28.73 2.69
CA GLU A 228 5.36 -28.84 3.96
C GLU A 228 4.24 -29.87 3.90
N ASN A 229 3.55 -29.96 2.76
CA ASN A 229 2.43 -30.88 2.58
C ASN A 229 2.86 -32.26 2.05
N LYS A 230 4.15 -32.44 1.73
CA LYS A 230 4.71 -33.68 1.16
C LYS A 230 3.91 -34.16 -0.06
N GLY A 231 3.55 -33.24 -0.94
CA GLY A 231 2.67 -33.54 -2.07
C GLY A 231 2.77 -32.49 -3.15
N LYS A 232 2.82 -32.92 -4.41
CA LYS A 232 2.93 -32.03 -5.56
C LYS A 232 1.59 -31.34 -5.84
N PRO A 233 1.55 -30.00 -5.90
CA PRO A 233 0.36 -29.25 -6.30
C PRO A 233 -0.08 -29.64 -7.71
N ARG A 234 -1.35 -30.04 -7.85
CA ARG A 234 -2.04 -30.31 -9.11
C ARG A 234 -2.75 -29.06 -9.63
N SER A 235 -3.37 -28.29 -8.75
CA SER A 235 -4.08 -27.06 -9.10
C SER A 235 -3.99 -26.03 -7.97
N ILE A 236 -3.98 -24.75 -8.33
CA ILE A 236 -4.03 -23.64 -7.37
C ILE A 236 -5.12 -22.68 -7.82
N ILE A 237 -6.06 -22.40 -6.93
CA ILE A 237 -7.23 -21.56 -7.21
C ILE A 237 -7.25 -20.43 -6.20
N PHE A 238 -6.97 -19.22 -6.66
CA PHE A 238 -7.17 -18.02 -5.86
C PHE A 238 -8.66 -17.64 -5.80
N ARG A 239 -9.07 -17.02 -4.70
CA ARG A 239 -10.47 -16.58 -4.48
C ARG A 239 -11.44 -17.77 -4.56
N HIS A 240 -11.06 -18.92 -3.99
CA HIS A 240 -11.85 -20.16 -4.00
C HIS A 240 -13.05 -20.07 -3.07
N LYS A 241 -14.29 -20.18 -3.58
CA LYS A 241 -15.52 -19.82 -2.85
C LYS A 241 -16.12 -20.94 -1.97
N GLU A 242 -15.50 -22.11 -1.94
CA GLU A 242 -15.79 -23.17 -0.96
C GLU A 242 -14.67 -23.26 0.07
N ILE A 243 -15.06 -23.60 1.30
CA ILE A 243 -14.16 -23.82 2.43
C ILE A 243 -14.67 -25.05 3.17
N ASP A 244 -13.80 -26.05 3.35
CA ASP A 244 -14.12 -27.29 4.07
C ASP A 244 -15.41 -27.99 3.56
N GLY A 245 -15.64 -27.94 2.24
CA GLY A 245 -16.82 -28.52 1.58
C GLY A 245 -18.10 -27.69 1.72
N ALA A 246 -18.08 -26.58 2.45
CA ALA A 246 -19.18 -25.63 2.55
C ALA A 246 -18.99 -24.45 1.59
N VAL A 247 -20.04 -24.12 0.83
CA VAL A 247 -20.06 -22.92 -0.02
C VAL A 247 -20.30 -21.69 0.85
N LEU A 248 -19.54 -20.62 0.61
CA LEU A 248 -19.80 -19.31 1.24
C LEU A 248 -21.17 -18.77 0.79
N LYS A 249 -22.18 -18.88 1.66
CA LYS A 249 -23.56 -18.47 1.34
C LYS A 249 -23.85 -17.00 1.69
N ALA A 250 -23.04 -16.34 2.51
CA ALA A 250 -23.35 -15.02 3.09
C ALA A 250 -22.47 -13.85 2.57
N GLY A 251 -22.07 -13.90 1.29
CA GLY A 251 -21.35 -12.80 0.61
C GLY A 251 -20.02 -12.39 1.26
N ASP A 252 -19.40 -13.28 2.03
CA ASP A 252 -18.09 -13.00 2.62
C ASP A 252 -17.05 -12.73 1.54
N ARG A 253 -16.20 -11.73 1.84
CA ARG A 253 -15.15 -11.22 0.97
C ARG A 253 -14.12 -12.32 0.81
N ASN A 254 -14.33 -13.14 -0.21
CA ASN A 254 -13.62 -14.39 -0.28
C ASN A 254 -12.22 -14.20 -0.85
N LEU A 255 -11.25 -14.30 0.05
CA LEU A 255 -9.83 -14.20 -0.21
C LEU A 255 -9.15 -15.52 0.18
N THR A 256 -9.73 -16.65 -0.20
CA THR A 256 -9.16 -17.98 0.09
C THR A 256 -8.33 -18.48 -1.10
N ILE A 257 -7.16 -19.05 -0.81
CA ILE A 257 -6.40 -19.87 -1.76
C ILE A 257 -6.72 -21.35 -1.49
N LYS A 258 -7.01 -22.09 -2.57
CA LYS A 258 -7.11 -23.54 -2.55
C LYS A 258 -5.95 -24.13 -3.32
N VAL A 259 -5.25 -25.10 -2.73
CA VAL A 259 -4.23 -25.91 -3.40
C VAL A 259 -4.69 -27.36 -3.38
N GLU A 260 -4.89 -27.96 -4.55
CA GLU A 260 -5.20 -29.38 -4.67
C GLU A 260 -3.94 -30.15 -5.01
N PHE A 261 -3.69 -31.28 -4.36
CA PHE A 261 -2.51 -32.12 -4.55
C PHE A 261 -2.81 -33.32 -5.46
N GLU A 262 -1.76 -33.92 -6.04
CA GLU A 262 -1.90 -35.10 -6.92
C GLU A 262 -2.51 -36.31 -6.20
N ASP A 263 -2.37 -36.41 -4.87
CA ASP A 263 -2.94 -37.49 -4.05
C ASP A 263 -4.40 -37.25 -3.61
N GLY A 264 -5.02 -36.18 -4.11
CA GLY A 264 -6.42 -35.85 -3.85
C GLY A 264 -6.66 -35.00 -2.60
N ARG A 265 -5.63 -34.73 -1.78
CA ARG A 265 -5.74 -33.79 -0.66
C ARG A 265 -5.95 -32.36 -1.17
N ALA A 266 -6.55 -31.50 -0.34
CA ALA A 266 -6.68 -30.08 -0.60
C ALA A 266 -6.32 -29.25 0.63
N LEU A 267 -5.58 -28.17 0.42
CA LEU A 267 -5.27 -27.15 1.41
C LEU A 267 -6.11 -25.91 1.13
N TYR A 268 -6.74 -25.37 2.17
CA TYR A 268 -7.47 -24.10 2.13
C TYR A 268 -6.79 -23.11 3.08
N GLN A 269 -6.45 -21.92 2.60
CA GLN A 269 -5.90 -20.86 3.44
C GLN A 269 -6.61 -19.54 3.17
N TYR A 270 -7.09 -18.91 4.23
CA TYR A 270 -7.56 -17.53 4.17
C TYR A 270 -6.36 -16.58 3.99
N PHE A 271 -6.57 -15.48 3.26
CA PHE A 271 -5.50 -14.51 2.96
C PHE A 271 -4.84 -13.89 4.19
N ASP A 272 -5.60 -13.65 5.26
CA ASP A 272 -5.12 -13.05 6.51
C ASP A 272 -4.16 -13.99 7.25
N LYS A 273 -4.22 -15.29 6.93
CA LYS A 273 -3.33 -16.34 7.42
C LYS A 273 -2.39 -16.89 6.35
N ASN A 274 -2.31 -16.25 5.18
CA ASN A 274 -1.48 -16.69 4.07
C ASN A 274 -0.34 -15.71 3.85
N GLU A 275 0.90 -16.18 3.98
CA GLU A 275 2.09 -15.33 3.94
C GLU A 275 2.25 -14.67 2.57
N PHE A 276 2.01 -15.41 1.47
CA PHE A 276 2.12 -14.83 0.13
C PHE A 276 1.12 -13.69 -0.07
N PHE A 277 -0.14 -13.87 0.36
CA PHE A 277 -1.12 -12.79 0.30
C PHE A 277 -0.78 -11.63 1.24
N GLY A 278 -0.32 -11.91 2.46
CA GLY A 278 0.16 -10.89 3.39
C GLY A 278 1.26 -10.02 2.77
N GLY A 279 2.27 -10.65 2.17
CA GLY A 279 3.37 -9.94 1.52
C GLY A 279 2.92 -9.20 0.25
N PHE A 280 2.00 -9.77 -0.54
CA PHE A 280 1.43 -9.12 -1.72
C PHE A 280 0.62 -7.87 -1.34
N LEU A 281 -0.29 -7.96 -0.37
CA LEU A 281 -1.16 -6.86 0.07
C LEU A 281 -0.38 -5.74 0.78
N SER A 282 0.69 -6.11 1.49
CA SER A 282 1.64 -5.17 2.08
C SER A 282 2.66 -4.63 1.09
N LYS A 283 2.62 -5.07 -0.18
CA LYS A 283 3.50 -4.65 -1.26
C LYS A 283 4.99 -4.95 -1.04
N LEU A 284 5.29 -6.05 -0.35
CA LEU A 284 6.65 -6.42 0.04
C LEU A 284 7.53 -6.82 -1.15
N PHE A 285 6.93 -7.44 -2.17
CA PHE A 285 7.65 -7.99 -3.32
C PHE A 285 6.95 -7.70 -4.65
N LEU A 286 6.32 -6.52 -4.74
CA LEU A 286 5.77 -6.06 -6.02
C LEU A 286 6.89 -5.63 -6.97
N ARG A 287 6.56 -5.69 -8.26
CA ARG A 287 7.40 -5.12 -9.31
C ARG A 287 7.67 -3.63 -9.01
N PRO A 288 8.92 -3.15 -9.12
CA PRO A 288 9.26 -1.76 -8.74
C PRO A 288 8.37 -0.71 -9.42
N SER A 289 8.05 -0.93 -10.70
CA SER A 289 7.19 -0.05 -11.50
C SER A 289 5.74 0.06 -11.03
N CYS A 290 5.28 -0.86 -10.17
CA CYS A 290 3.90 -0.82 -9.68
C CYS A 290 3.67 0.26 -8.63
N ALA A 291 4.72 0.73 -7.94
CA ALA A 291 4.61 1.87 -7.01
C ALA A 291 4.36 3.18 -7.75
N ASP A 292 4.89 3.36 -8.96
CA ASP A 292 4.61 4.55 -9.77
C ASP A 292 4.17 4.14 -11.18
N CYS A 293 3.03 3.46 -11.24
CA CYS A 293 2.52 2.90 -12.48
C CYS A 293 2.01 4.01 -13.42
N LYS A 294 2.70 4.22 -14.53
CA LYS A 294 2.39 5.32 -15.47
C LYS A 294 1.12 5.13 -16.32
N VAL A 295 0.42 4.01 -16.16
CA VAL A 295 -0.71 3.59 -17.02
C VAL A 295 -2.00 3.30 -16.23
N LYS A 296 -2.05 3.72 -14.95
CA LYS A 296 -3.29 3.78 -14.18
C LYS A 296 -4.13 5.00 -14.57
N ASN A 297 -5.27 5.20 -13.89
CA ASN A 297 -6.15 6.35 -14.14
C ASN A 297 -6.52 6.50 -15.62
N PHE A 298 -6.97 5.39 -16.21
CA PHE A 298 -7.38 5.31 -17.62
C PHE A 298 -6.29 5.59 -18.68
N ALA A 299 -5.03 5.83 -18.28
CA ALA A 299 -3.94 6.02 -19.25
C ALA A 299 -3.68 4.77 -20.12
N ALA A 300 -4.18 3.59 -19.72
CA ALA A 300 -4.18 2.37 -20.53
C ALA A 300 -5.14 2.40 -21.75
N ARG A 301 -6.17 3.24 -21.74
CA ARG A 301 -7.19 3.38 -22.80
C ARG A 301 -8.01 2.11 -23.10
N SER A 302 -8.29 1.30 -22.08
CA SER A 302 -9.20 0.16 -22.18
C SER A 302 -10.64 0.58 -22.50
N ASP A 303 -11.44 -0.31 -23.08
CA ASP A 303 -12.87 -0.02 -23.30
C ASP A 303 -13.65 -0.09 -21.98
N MET A 304 -13.25 -1.00 -21.09
CA MET A 304 -13.81 -1.17 -19.75
C MET A 304 -12.73 -1.59 -18.74
N GLN A 305 -13.00 -1.34 -17.46
CA GLN A 305 -12.22 -1.85 -16.34
C GLN A 305 -13.14 -2.58 -15.35
N LEU A 306 -12.67 -3.73 -14.85
CA LEU A 306 -13.42 -4.59 -13.94
C LEU A 306 -12.69 -4.79 -12.63
N GLY A 307 -13.42 -4.80 -11.52
CA GLY A 307 -12.91 -5.27 -10.24
C GLY A 307 -14.01 -5.65 -9.27
N ASP A 308 -13.65 -5.81 -8.00
CA ASP A 308 -14.60 -6.09 -6.93
C ASP A 308 -15.24 -4.79 -6.47
N PHE A 309 -16.57 -4.70 -6.38
CA PHE A 309 -17.23 -3.53 -5.80
C PHE A 309 -17.27 -3.65 -4.28
N TRP A 310 -16.14 -3.36 -3.63
CA TRP A 310 -16.05 -3.41 -2.16
C TRP A 310 -16.91 -2.36 -1.49
N GLU A 311 -17.40 -2.66 -0.28
CA GLU A 311 -18.21 -1.75 0.56
C GLU A 311 -19.53 -1.29 -0.09
N ILE A 312 -20.00 -1.96 -1.15
CA ILE A 312 -21.25 -1.64 -1.83
C ILE A 312 -22.44 -1.55 -0.87
N GLU A 313 -22.45 -2.38 0.18
CA GLU A 313 -23.44 -2.37 1.27
C GLU A 313 -23.49 -1.06 2.07
N ARG A 314 -22.38 -0.34 2.14
CA ARG A 314 -22.27 0.97 2.79
C ARG A 314 -22.69 2.10 1.85
N VAL A 315 -22.44 1.94 0.54
CA VAL A 315 -22.65 3.00 -0.46
C VAL A 315 -24.04 2.97 -1.07
N TYR A 316 -24.54 1.78 -1.36
CA TYR A 316 -25.83 1.54 -2.02
C TYR A 316 -26.63 0.45 -1.28
N PRO A 317 -27.02 0.65 -0.01
CA PRO A 317 -27.82 -0.34 0.73
C PRO A 317 -29.16 -0.68 0.06
N GLU A 318 -29.72 0.23 -0.74
CA GLU A 318 -31.04 0.13 -1.38
C GLU A 318 -31.08 -0.73 -2.64
N VAL A 319 -29.95 -0.94 -3.32
CA VAL A 319 -29.87 -1.73 -4.57
C VAL A 319 -29.50 -3.20 -4.32
N LEU A 320 -29.17 -3.54 -3.08
CA LEU A 320 -28.90 -4.91 -2.68
C LEU A 320 -30.25 -5.59 -2.36
N PRO A 321 -30.59 -6.73 -2.97
CA PRO A 321 -31.71 -7.55 -2.50
C PRO A 321 -31.36 -8.07 -1.10
N LEU A 322 -31.75 -7.31 -0.08
CA LEU A 322 -31.54 -7.67 1.32
C LEU A 322 -32.53 -8.79 1.66
N SER A 323 -32.02 -9.95 2.06
CA SER A 323 -32.84 -10.91 2.81
C SER A 323 -33.18 -10.33 4.19
N ASP A 324 -34.23 -10.84 4.83
CA ASP A 324 -34.67 -10.46 6.19
C ASP A 324 -33.55 -10.55 7.25
N GLU A 325 -32.44 -11.24 6.94
CA GLU A 325 -31.25 -11.37 7.78
C GLU A 325 -30.11 -10.35 7.50
N LYS A 326 -30.30 -9.32 6.66
CA LYS A 326 -29.29 -8.28 6.34
C LYS A 326 -27.90 -8.82 5.96
N ARG A 327 -27.77 -9.76 5.02
CA ARG A 327 -26.44 -10.31 4.66
C ARG A 327 -26.18 -10.34 3.15
N LYS A 328 -25.22 -9.50 2.75
CA LYS A 328 -24.39 -9.41 1.52
C LYS A 328 -24.80 -10.25 0.30
N ILE A 329 -24.68 -9.67 -0.90
CA ILE A 329 -24.88 -10.39 -2.16
C ILE A 329 -23.91 -11.60 -2.27
N PRO A 330 -24.42 -12.85 -2.39
CA PRO A 330 -23.58 -14.04 -2.49
C PRO A 330 -22.60 -13.95 -3.64
N PHE A 331 -21.36 -14.39 -3.46
CA PHE A 331 -20.33 -14.41 -4.51
C PHE A 331 -19.88 -13.05 -5.07
N GLY A 332 -20.30 -11.94 -4.45
CA GLY A 332 -19.81 -10.59 -4.74
C GLY A 332 -20.50 -9.89 -5.91
N VAL A 333 -20.20 -8.60 -6.03
CA VAL A 333 -20.63 -7.68 -7.09
C VAL A 333 -19.39 -7.15 -7.78
N SER A 334 -19.39 -7.15 -9.12
CA SER A 334 -18.29 -6.55 -9.86
C SER A 334 -18.55 -5.06 -10.01
N GLU A 335 -17.50 -4.26 -9.83
CA GLU A 335 -17.46 -2.90 -10.30
C GLU A 335 -17.09 -2.89 -11.78
N VAL A 336 -17.83 -2.11 -12.58
CA VAL A 336 -17.65 -2.00 -14.02
C VAL A 336 -17.51 -0.53 -14.38
N LEU A 337 -16.30 -0.11 -14.75
CA LEU A 337 -16.05 1.21 -15.29
C LEU A 337 -16.03 1.12 -16.82
N ILE A 338 -16.84 1.94 -17.49
CA ILE A 338 -16.99 1.96 -18.94
C ILE A 338 -16.48 3.30 -19.46
N TYR A 339 -15.50 3.23 -20.36
CA TYR A 339 -14.79 4.42 -20.83
C TYR A 339 -15.08 4.78 -22.28
N THR A 340 -15.49 3.81 -23.10
CA THR A 340 -15.68 4.01 -24.55
C THR A 340 -17.06 3.59 -25.00
N GLN A 341 -17.47 4.10 -26.16
CA GLN A 341 -18.73 3.67 -26.79
C GLN A 341 -18.73 2.17 -27.12
N LYS A 342 -17.59 1.58 -27.48
CA LYS A 342 -17.46 0.13 -27.69
C LYS A 342 -17.69 -0.64 -26.39
N GLY A 343 -17.13 -0.16 -25.28
CA GLY A 343 -17.37 -0.74 -23.95
C GLY A 343 -18.86 -0.72 -23.60
N ARG A 344 -19.54 0.41 -23.85
CA ARG A 344 -20.99 0.53 -23.61
C ARG A 344 -21.81 -0.43 -24.47
N GLN A 345 -21.47 -0.56 -25.76
CA GLN A 345 -22.13 -1.51 -26.66
C GLN A 345 -21.96 -2.95 -26.17
N LEU A 346 -20.75 -3.33 -25.78
CA LEU A 346 -20.45 -4.67 -25.29
C LEU A 346 -21.16 -4.97 -23.95
N PHE A 347 -21.16 -4.02 -23.02
CA PHE A 347 -21.89 -4.15 -21.75
C PHE A 347 -23.41 -4.28 -21.97
N GLN A 348 -23.97 -3.48 -22.89
CA GLN A 348 -25.39 -3.56 -23.25
C GLN A 348 -25.75 -4.92 -23.87
N ALA A 349 -24.84 -5.53 -24.62
CA ALA A 349 -25.07 -6.83 -25.25
C ALA A 349 -25.23 -7.98 -24.25
N ILE A 350 -24.70 -7.85 -23.03
CA ILE A 350 -24.84 -8.84 -21.95
C ILE A 350 -25.92 -8.48 -20.93
N LYS A 351 -26.66 -7.37 -21.13
CA LYS A 351 -27.58 -6.81 -20.12
C LYS A 351 -28.67 -7.80 -19.67
N GLU A 352 -29.15 -8.65 -20.58
CA GLU A 352 -30.15 -9.66 -20.25
C GLU A 352 -29.62 -10.78 -19.35
N ASN A 353 -28.30 -11.03 -19.34
CA ASN A 353 -27.67 -12.07 -18.52
C ASN A 353 -27.21 -11.56 -17.15
N ILE A 354 -27.26 -10.25 -16.90
CA ILE A 354 -26.74 -9.64 -15.67
C ILE A 354 -27.82 -8.88 -14.92
N VAL A 355 -27.64 -8.76 -13.61
CA VAL A 355 -28.26 -7.69 -12.82
C VAL A 355 -27.24 -6.57 -12.73
N SER A 356 -27.67 -5.34 -12.97
CA SER A 356 -26.80 -4.16 -12.89
C SER A 356 -27.56 -2.92 -12.45
N PHE A 357 -26.86 -2.00 -11.82
CA PHE A 357 -27.35 -0.67 -11.44
C PHE A 357 -26.24 0.36 -11.68
N GLU A 358 -26.61 1.59 -12.02
CA GLU A 358 -25.65 2.68 -12.22
C GLU A 358 -25.20 3.23 -10.86
N ALA A 359 -23.90 3.44 -10.72
CA ALA A 359 -23.28 4.01 -9.54
C ALA A 359 -22.78 5.43 -9.84
N ASP A 360 -22.87 6.28 -8.83
CA ASP A 360 -22.41 7.66 -8.84
C ASP A 360 -20.88 7.69 -8.64
N LEU A 361 -20.17 8.29 -9.59
CA LEU A 361 -18.71 8.39 -9.59
C LEU A 361 -18.16 9.10 -8.36
N TYR A 362 -18.88 10.10 -7.82
CA TYR A 362 -18.44 10.81 -6.62
C TYR A 362 -18.58 9.94 -5.37
N LEU A 363 -19.70 9.22 -5.22
CA LEU A 363 -19.89 8.28 -4.11
C LEU A 363 -18.89 7.12 -4.17
N VAL A 364 -18.67 6.58 -5.36
CA VAL A 364 -17.66 5.55 -5.61
C VAL A 364 -16.28 6.07 -5.20
N LYS A 365 -15.83 7.23 -5.71
CA LYS A 365 -14.54 7.82 -5.33
C LYS A 365 -14.40 8.07 -3.83
N LYS A 366 -15.45 8.57 -3.19
CA LYS A 366 -15.44 8.94 -1.76
C LYS A 366 -15.46 7.73 -0.83
N ALA A 367 -16.26 6.70 -1.15
CA ALA A 367 -16.40 5.51 -0.33
C ALA A 367 -15.36 4.42 -0.65
N GLN A 368 -14.87 4.36 -1.89
CA GLN A 368 -13.79 3.47 -2.31
C GLN A 368 -12.38 4.03 -2.07
N ALA A 369 -12.27 5.26 -1.58
CA ALA A 369 -11.02 5.83 -1.08
C ALA A 369 -10.28 4.88 -0.13
N ASP A 370 -10.99 3.89 0.43
CA ASP A 370 -10.47 2.95 1.41
C ASP A 370 -10.03 1.57 0.88
N MET A 371 -10.59 1.06 -0.23
CA MET A 371 -10.30 -0.33 -0.69
C MET A 371 -10.13 -0.52 -2.20
N ASN A 372 -10.67 0.36 -3.04
CA ASN A 372 -10.58 0.27 -4.51
C ASN A 372 -9.79 1.44 -5.13
N TRP A 373 -9.27 2.33 -4.30
CA TRP A 373 -8.53 3.54 -4.69
C TRP A 373 -7.39 3.30 -5.70
N PHE A 374 -6.84 2.08 -5.81
CA PHE A 374 -5.87 1.68 -6.85
C PHE A 374 -6.36 1.91 -8.28
N LEU A 375 -7.67 2.13 -8.46
CA LEU A 375 -8.35 2.58 -9.68
C LEU A 375 -7.88 3.95 -10.18
N ILE A 376 -7.72 4.91 -9.27
CA ILE A 376 -7.74 6.33 -9.61
C ILE A 376 -6.34 6.95 -9.48
N GLU A 377 -5.52 6.48 -8.54
CA GLU A 377 -4.20 7.07 -8.27
C GLU A 377 -3.11 6.00 -8.05
N ASN A 378 -1.86 6.40 -8.28
CA ASN A 378 -0.70 5.60 -7.90
C ASN A 378 -0.53 5.63 -6.38
N SER A 379 -0.40 4.49 -5.70
CA SER A 379 0.30 4.50 -4.41
C SER A 379 1.76 4.47 -4.71
N SER A 380 2.42 5.59 -4.50
CA SER A 380 3.87 5.77 -4.60
C SER A 380 4.70 4.87 -3.68
N GLN A 381 4.08 3.98 -2.90
CA GLN A 381 4.73 3.31 -1.77
C GLN A 381 4.84 1.80 -1.96
N GLN A 382 6.09 1.32 -1.96
CA GLN A 382 6.47 -0.07 -1.68
C GLN A 382 6.59 -0.26 -0.17
N HIS A 383 6.64 -1.51 0.30
CA HIS A 383 6.97 -1.78 1.70
C HIS A 383 8.40 -1.31 2.03
N TRP A 384 8.61 -0.69 3.21
CA TRP A 384 9.93 -0.19 3.62
C TRP A 384 10.98 -1.32 3.77
N ASN A 385 10.55 -2.53 4.13
CA ASN A 385 11.42 -3.71 4.18
C ASN A 385 11.60 -4.45 2.84
N ARG A 386 11.19 -3.89 1.70
CA ARG A 386 11.26 -4.57 0.38
C ARG A 386 12.69 -4.99 0.00
N ASP A 387 13.64 -4.06 0.11
CA ASP A 387 15.01 -4.33 -0.35
C ASP A 387 15.66 -5.38 0.55
N VAL A 388 15.51 -5.24 1.86
CA VAL A 388 15.95 -6.24 2.85
C VAL A 388 15.29 -7.59 2.63
N PHE A 389 14.00 -7.63 2.27
CA PHE A 389 13.32 -8.88 1.92
C PHE A 389 13.99 -9.57 0.73
N PHE A 390 14.35 -8.84 -0.32
CA PHE A 390 14.98 -9.44 -1.50
C PHE A 390 16.44 -9.86 -1.26
N GLU A 391 17.16 -9.17 -0.38
CA GLU A 391 18.49 -9.59 0.10
C GLU A 391 18.39 -10.95 0.82
N GLU A 392 17.51 -11.06 1.83
CA GLU A 392 17.31 -12.29 2.58
C GLU A 392 16.75 -13.42 1.71
N PHE A 393 15.83 -13.10 0.80
CA PHE A 393 15.27 -14.08 -0.13
C PHE A 393 16.30 -14.59 -1.15
N ALA A 394 17.31 -13.79 -1.49
CA ALA A 394 18.41 -14.24 -2.35
C ALA A 394 19.31 -15.24 -1.62
N GLU A 395 19.49 -15.09 -0.31
CA GLU A 395 20.28 -15.99 0.54
C GLU A 395 19.56 -17.32 0.81
N ASP A 396 18.26 -17.26 1.13
CA ASP A 396 17.49 -18.44 1.50
C ASP A 396 16.08 -18.49 0.85
N PRO A 397 16.00 -18.76 -0.46
CA PRO A 397 14.72 -18.84 -1.16
C PRO A 397 13.87 -20.05 -0.73
N GLY A 398 14.38 -20.97 0.09
CA GLY A 398 13.68 -22.17 0.55
C GLY A 398 12.69 -21.93 1.68
N HIS A 399 12.88 -20.87 2.46
CA HIS A 399 12.05 -20.52 3.64
C HIS A 399 11.30 -19.19 3.43
N VAL A 400 10.71 -19.02 2.25
CA VAL A 400 10.13 -17.74 1.85
C VAL A 400 8.98 -17.30 2.75
N LYS A 401 8.17 -18.22 3.30
CA LYS A 401 7.11 -17.88 4.25
C LYS A 401 7.66 -17.26 5.53
N GLU A 402 8.74 -17.82 6.09
CA GLU A 402 9.40 -17.25 7.27
C GLU A 402 9.98 -15.87 6.98
N ILE A 403 10.66 -15.72 5.83
CA ILE A 403 11.22 -14.43 5.41
C ILE A 403 10.11 -13.38 5.25
N ILE A 404 8.96 -13.74 4.67
CA ILE A 404 7.82 -12.83 4.59
C ILE A 404 7.32 -12.46 5.99
N ARG A 405 7.08 -13.42 6.88
CA ARG A 405 6.61 -13.15 8.25
C ARG A 405 7.57 -12.22 9.00
N ARG A 406 8.88 -12.45 8.88
CA ARG A 406 9.92 -11.60 9.48
C ARG A 406 9.88 -10.18 8.96
N ASN A 407 9.67 -9.99 7.66
CA ASN A 407 9.68 -8.66 7.03
C ASN A 407 8.37 -7.88 7.20
N LEU A 408 7.25 -8.56 7.47
CA LEU A 408 5.97 -7.94 7.83
C LEU A 408 5.80 -7.73 9.33
N GLY A 409 6.51 -8.50 10.15
CA GLY A 409 6.54 -8.37 11.60
C GLY A 409 7.55 -7.34 12.10
N LEU A 410 7.64 -7.22 13.43
CA LEU A 410 8.65 -6.39 14.09
C LEU A 410 10.03 -7.05 13.98
N ARG A 411 10.85 -6.59 13.03
CA ARG A 411 12.26 -7.03 12.93
C ARG A 411 13.02 -6.63 14.19
N GLY A 412 13.94 -7.49 14.62
CA GLY A 412 14.69 -7.28 15.86
C GLY A 412 13.90 -7.52 17.15
N ALA A 413 12.68 -8.06 17.09
CA ALA A 413 11.88 -8.37 18.28
C ALA A 413 12.63 -9.23 19.32
N LYS A 414 13.48 -10.16 18.87
CA LYS A 414 14.35 -10.96 19.75
C LYS A 414 15.37 -10.13 20.52
N ASP A 415 15.82 -9.01 19.95
CA ASP A 415 16.83 -8.14 20.56
C ASP A 415 16.23 -7.36 21.75
N LEU A 416 14.90 -7.20 21.74
CA LEU A 416 14.10 -6.59 22.81
C LEU A 416 13.80 -7.55 23.96
N THR A 417 13.93 -8.86 23.77
CA THR A 417 13.47 -9.85 24.75
C THR A 417 14.14 -9.67 26.12
N GLY A 418 13.31 -9.58 27.15
CA GLY A 418 13.74 -9.37 28.54
C GLY A 418 14.16 -7.94 28.88
N LYS A 419 14.07 -6.99 27.94
CA LYS A 419 14.43 -5.59 28.17
C LYS A 419 13.31 -4.78 28.82
N SER A 420 13.70 -3.81 29.64
CA SER A 420 12.80 -2.82 30.23
C SER A 420 13.01 -1.43 29.63
N PHE A 421 11.90 -0.74 29.36
CA PHE A 421 11.90 0.59 28.76
C PHE A 421 11.14 1.58 29.64
N GLY A 422 11.70 2.78 29.76
CA GLY A 422 11.01 3.96 30.25
C GLY A 422 10.82 4.96 29.11
N MET A 423 9.76 5.76 29.14
CA MET A 423 9.57 6.78 28.12
C MET A 423 9.14 8.16 28.64
N TRP A 424 9.57 9.19 27.91
CA TRP A 424 9.09 10.57 28.02
C TRP A 424 8.73 11.12 26.64
N GLY A 425 7.47 11.48 26.39
CA GLY A 425 7.12 12.13 25.12
C GLY A 425 5.70 11.82 24.65
N SER A 426 5.54 11.72 23.34
CA SER A 426 4.23 11.75 22.68
C SER A 426 3.39 10.48 22.84
N PHE A 427 2.12 10.61 22.45
CA PHE A 427 1.25 9.47 22.19
C PHE A 427 1.84 8.50 21.15
N GLY A 428 2.40 9.01 20.05
CA GLY A 428 2.97 8.18 18.98
C GLY A 428 4.16 7.33 19.45
N LEU A 429 5.00 7.88 20.33
CA LEU A 429 6.08 7.12 20.96
C LEU A 429 5.54 6.02 21.87
N ARG A 430 4.53 6.30 22.69
CA ARG A 430 3.86 5.27 23.49
C ARG A 430 3.32 4.14 22.61
N GLU A 431 2.64 4.46 21.51
CA GLU A 431 2.09 3.44 20.61
C GLU A 431 3.20 2.58 19.99
N THR A 432 4.33 3.20 19.65
CA THR A 432 5.54 2.52 19.18
C THR A 432 6.07 1.53 20.23
N LEU A 433 6.28 1.97 21.48
CA LEU A 433 6.71 1.07 22.57
C LEU A 433 5.66 -0.01 22.88
N ARG A 434 4.36 0.29 22.75
CA ARG A 434 3.29 -0.72 22.94
C ARG A 434 3.39 -1.83 21.90
N LEU A 435 3.71 -1.52 20.65
CA LEU A 435 3.95 -2.54 19.63
C LEU A 435 5.17 -3.39 20.00
N MET A 436 6.24 -2.76 20.51
CA MET A 436 7.41 -3.49 21.01
C MET A 436 7.06 -4.43 22.16
N THR A 437 6.25 -4.01 23.13
CA THR A 437 5.85 -4.90 24.25
C THR A 437 4.97 -6.05 23.78
N ASN A 438 4.10 -5.82 22.79
CA ASN A 438 3.21 -6.85 22.25
C ASN A 438 3.94 -7.92 21.43
N HIS A 439 5.08 -7.57 20.82
CA HIS A 439 5.77 -8.44 19.86
C HIS A 439 7.20 -8.86 20.28
N GLY A 440 7.85 -8.12 21.17
CA GLY A 440 9.27 -8.28 21.51
C GLY A 440 9.56 -8.95 22.85
N HIS A 441 8.53 -9.38 23.60
CA HIS A 441 8.68 -9.91 24.96
C HIS A 441 9.51 -8.98 25.87
N CYS A 442 9.24 -7.68 25.77
CA CYS A 442 9.83 -6.61 26.57
C CYS A 442 8.74 -5.90 27.39
N GLN A 443 9.14 -5.05 28.33
CA GLN A 443 8.20 -4.32 29.18
C GLN A 443 8.44 -2.81 29.17
N MET A 444 7.35 -2.03 29.21
CA MET A 444 7.39 -0.60 29.47
C MET A 444 7.09 -0.38 30.97
N VAL A 445 8.10 0.07 31.72
CA VAL A 445 8.05 0.18 33.19
C VAL A 445 7.36 1.48 33.62
N PHE A 446 7.63 2.58 32.92
CA PHE A 446 6.98 3.86 33.17
C PHE A 446 6.80 4.65 31.87
N GLN A 447 5.86 5.60 31.89
CA GLN A 447 5.61 6.54 30.82
C GLN A 447 5.24 7.90 31.41
N PHE A 448 5.83 8.96 30.86
CA PHE A 448 5.48 10.36 31.12
C PHE A 448 5.18 11.06 29.80
N ARG A 449 4.10 11.84 29.78
CA ARG A 449 3.60 12.57 28.61
C ARG A 449 2.97 13.89 29.06
N ASP A 450 2.48 14.69 28.11
CA ASP A 450 1.68 15.90 28.38
C ASP A 450 2.45 16.98 29.19
N SER A 451 3.77 16.97 29.10
CA SER A 451 4.67 17.86 29.84
C SER A 451 5.82 18.33 28.96
N THR A 452 6.01 19.65 28.84
CA THR A 452 7.21 20.23 28.23
C THR A 452 8.38 20.14 29.20
N ILE A 453 9.59 20.09 28.65
CA ILE A 453 10.83 20.08 29.42
C ILE A 453 10.97 21.37 30.23
N TYR A 454 10.55 22.52 29.68
CA TYR A 454 10.55 23.77 30.43
C TYR A 454 9.69 23.69 31.70
N SER A 455 8.45 23.17 31.56
CA SER A 455 7.57 22.94 32.72
C SER A 455 8.19 21.94 33.70
N LEU A 456 8.69 20.79 33.22
CA LEU A 456 9.30 19.76 34.06
C LEU A 456 10.45 20.31 34.92
N MET A 457 11.28 21.18 34.33
CA MET A 457 12.46 21.76 34.99
C MET A 457 12.14 22.94 35.91
N ALA A 458 10.90 23.42 35.90
CA ALA A 458 10.40 24.47 36.79
C ALA A 458 10.01 23.95 38.19
N LYS A 459 9.63 24.88 39.07
CA LYS A 459 9.17 24.57 40.44
C LYS A 459 7.84 23.80 40.40
N GLY A 460 7.71 22.75 41.22
CA GLY A 460 6.50 21.94 41.35
C GLY A 460 5.66 22.30 42.57
N LYS A 461 4.44 21.75 42.64
CA LYS A 461 3.51 21.90 43.77
C LYS A 461 2.94 20.55 44.22
N SER A 462 2.90 20.31 45.53
CA SER A 462 2.26 19.14 46.17
C SER A 462 0.79 19.39 46.53
N GLY A 463 -0.01 18.32 46.70
CA GLY A 463 -1.36 18.42 47.29
C GLY A 463 -2.51 18.78 46.32
N VAL A 464 -2.39 18.44 45.04
CA VAL A 464 -3.27 18.89 43.94
C VAL A 464 -4.54 18.03 43.76
N GLY A 465 -4.78 17.07 44.67
CA GLY A 465 -5.67 15.91 44.44
C GLY A 465 -7.17 16.19 44.22
N GLN A 466 -7.68 17.39 44.52
CA GLN A 466 -9.09 17.75 44.34
C GLN A 466 -9.40 18.48 43.02
N LEU A 467 -8.39 18.81 42.20
CA LEU A 467 -8.52 19.70 41.03
C LEU A 467 -8.70 18.98 39.68
N LEU A 468 -8.66 17.65 39.67
CA LEU A 468 -8.62 16.84 38.45
C LEU A 468 -9.91 16.02 38.38
N VAL A 469 -10.76 16.32 37.40
CA VAL A 469 -12.03 15.63 37.16
C VAL A 469 -12.05 15.19 35.69
N SER A 470 -11.29 14.15 35.34
CA SER A 470 -11.38 13.52 34.03
C SER A 470 -12.12 12.19 34.10
N GLU A 471 -12.83 11.84 33.04
CA GLU A 471 -13.26 10.45 32.79
C GLU A 471 -12.07 9.52 32.44
N ASN A 472 -10.89 10.08 32.18
CA ASN A 472 -9.67 9.34 31.84
C ASN A 472 -8.60 9.42 32.95
N PRO A 473 -8.47 8.38 33.79
CA PRO A 473 -7.54 8.36 34.93
C PRO A 473 -6.06 8.52 34.53
N PHE A 474 -5.70 8.17 33.30
CA PHE A 474 -4.34 8.32 32.81
C PHE A 474 -3.99 9.79 32.56
N ARG A 475 -4.90 10.56 31.96
CA ARG A 475 -4.69 12.00 31.72
C ARG A 475 -4.52 12.74 33.05
N ASP A 476 -5.35 12.44 34.04
CA ASP A 476 -5.21 13.01 35.39
C ASP A 476 -3.86 12.68 36.02
N LYS A 477 -3.37 11.44 35.83
CA LYS A 477 -2.04 11.06 36.31
C LYS A 477 -0.95 11.89 35.63
N MET A 478 -1.01 12.11 34.32
CA MET A 478 0.00 12.90 33.60
C MET A 478 -0.02 14.38 34.00
N LEU A 479 -1.21 14.97 34.14
CA LEU A 479 -1.37 16.35 34.64
C LEU A 479 -0.78 16.49 36.05
N LYS A 480 -1.11 15.56 36.95
CA LYS A 480 -0.54 15.53 38.30
C LYS A 480 0.98 15.38 38.26
N ALA A 481 1.52 14.56 37.37
CA ALA A 481 2.95 14.39 37.20
C ALA A 481 3.63 15.67 36.72
N ASP A 482 3.05 16.40 35.76
CA ASP A 482 3.54 17.72 35.32
C ASP A 482 3.50 18.74 36.47
N ILE A 483 2.42 18.81 37.24
CA ILE A 483 2.31 19.78 38.35
C ILE A 483 3.29 19.47 39.49
N THR A 484 3.39 18.20 39.86
CA THR A 484 4.25 17.76 40.97
C THR A 484 5.71 17.60 40.53
N LYS A 485 6.01 17.65 39.23
CA LYS A 485 7.33 17.38 38.63
C LYS A 485 7.83 15.98 38.97
N GLU A 486 6.91 15.01 38.97
CA GLU A 486 7.11 13.64 39.48
C GLU A 486 8.35 12.96 38.88
N PHE A 487 8.52 13.01 37.56
CA PHE A 487 9.67 12.39 36.89
C PHE A 487 10.99 12.99 37.38
N ARG A 488 11.13 14.33 37.34
CA ARG A 488 12.37 15.02 37.76
C ARG A 488 12.72 14.72 39.21
N LEU A 489 11.73 14.68 40.09
CA LEU A 489 11.96 14.43 41.52
C LEU A 489 12.35 12.98 41.82
N ASN A 490 12.06 12.03 40.93
CA ASN A 490 12.31 10.61 41.13
C ASN A 490 13.15 9.98 39.99
N VAL A 491 13.87 10.80 39.22
CA VAL A 491 14.55 10.39 37.98
C VAL A 491 15.50 9.22 38.20
N LYS A 492 16.25 9.22 39.30
CA LYS A 492 17.13 8.11 39.69
C LYS A 492 16.39 6.78 39.77
N ALA A 493 15.30 6.73 40.54
CA ALA A 493 14.52 5.50 40.71
C ALA A 493 13.89 5.02 39.40
N TYR A 494 13.48 5.95 38.53
CA TYR A 494 12.95 5.59 37.21
C TYR A 494 14.02 5.02 36.30
N LEU A 495 15.17 5.71 36.16
CA LEU A 495 16.22 5.30 35.24
C LEU A 495 16.96 4.03 35.72
N GLU A 496 17.13 3.83 37.03
CA GLU A 496 17.67 2.57 37.58
C GLU A 496 16.75 1.36 37.33
N ALA A 497 15.45 1.58 37.09
CA ALA A 497 14.48 0.51 36.88
C ALA A 497 14.37 0.04 35.41
N VAL A 498 15.06 0.69 34.47
CA VAL A 498 14.93 0.41 33.04
C VAL A 498 16.28 0.19 32.36
N ASP A 499 16.29 -0.65 31.34
CA ASP A 499 17.48 -0.86 30.50
C ASP A 499 17.70 0.29 29.53
N PHE A 500 16.63 0.91 29.04
CA PHE A 500 16.66 1.99 28.07
C PHE A 500 15.63 3.07 28.40
N PHE A 501 16.02 4.31 28.19
CA PHE A 501 15.12 5.46 28.24
C PHE A 501 14.89 6.00 26.83
N VAL A 502 13.63 6.04 26.40
CA VAL A 502 13.26 6.49 25.05
C VAL A 502 12.47 7.79 25.14
N MET A 503 12.86 8.80 24.39
CA MET A 503 12.15 10.09 24.39
C MET A 503 11.90 10.65 23.00
N ASP A 504 10.89 11.50 22.88
CA ASP A 504 10.69 12.40 21.75
C ASP A 504 10.38 13.81 22.25
N LEU A 505 10.36 14.78 21.32
CA LEU A 505 10.10 16.19 21.64
C LEU A 505 8.74 16.68 21.14
N LEU A 506 7.80 15.81 20.76
CA LEU A 506 6.54 16.27 20.16
C LEU A 506 5.71 17.11 21.15
N GLU A 507 5.85 16.85 22.46
CA GLU A 507 5.18 17.57 23.54
C GLU A 507 5.66 19.02 23.66
N GLU A 508 6.83 19.33 23.08
CA GLU A 508 7.38 20.68 23.00
C GLU A 508 6.60 21.61 22.04
N ARG A 509 5.58 21.08 21.36
CA ARG A 509 4.57 21.86 20.63
C ARG A 509 3.63 22.63 21.56
N TYR A 510 3.48 22.18 22.80
CA TYR A 510 2.57 22.79 23.75
C TYR A 510 3.11 24.11 24.29
N GLY A 511 2.18 25.03 24.60
CA GLY A 511 2.49 26.22 25.36
C GLY A 511 2.67 25.93 26.85
N ASN A 512 3.18 26.92 27.59
CA ASN A 512 3.28 26.87 29.04
C ASN A 512 2.40 27.95 29.66
N MET A 513 2.06 27.81 30.94
CA MET A 513 1.36 28.85 31.69
C MET A 513 1.81 28.91 33.15
N SER A 514 1.75 30.12 33.72
CA SER A 514 1.91 30.35 35.15
C SER A 514 0.58 30.11 35.84
N TRP A 515 0.57 29.20 36.80
CA TRP A 515 -0.58 28.93 37.64
C TRP A 515 -0.12 28.75 39.08
N ASP A 516 -0.68 29.54 40.01
CA ASP A 516 -0.41 29.45 41.44
C ASP A 516 1.09 29.40 41.83
N GLY A 517 1.89 30.28 41.22
CA GLY A 517 3.32 30.42 41.49
C GLY A 517 4.21 29.31 40.93
N ILE A 518 3.67 28.43 40.08
CA ILE A 518 4.41 27.41 39.34
C ILE A 518 4.20 27.54 37.83
N VAL A 519 5.04 26.86 37.06
CA VAL A 519 4.87 26.69 35.61
C VAL A 519 4.27 25.32 35.36
N VAL A 520 3.26 25.27 34.49
CA VAL A 520 2.64 24.03 34.03
C VAL A 520 2.51 24.02 32.51
N THR A 521 2.49 22.82 31.94
CA THR A 521 2.30 22.63 30.51
C THR A 521 0.84 22.80 30.14
N LYS A 522 0.53 23.58 29.12
CA LYS A 522 -0.84 23.75 28.62
C LYS A 522 -1.19 22.66 27.59
N SER A 523 -1.19 21.40 28.04
CA SER A 523 -1.52 20.22 27.23
C SER A 523 -3.03 20.04 27.04
N GLU A 524 -3.44 19.12 26.17
CA GLU A 524 -4.85 18.77 25.93
C GLU A 524 -5.62 18.43 27.22
N GLY A 525 -4.96 17.71 28.14
CA GLY A 525 -5.57 17.32 29.41
C GLY A 525 -6.06 18.50 30.26
N TYR A 526 -5.40 19.67 30.15
CA TYR A 526 -5.82 20.88 30.86
C TYR A 526 -7.09 21.51 30.30
N PHE A 527 -7.31 21.45 28.98
CA PHE A 527 -8.46 22.07 28.33
C PHE A 527 -9.76 21.31 28.58
N GLU A 528 -9.67 19.99 28.77
CA GLU A 528 -10.85 19.13 28.92
C GLU A 528 -11.26 18.89 30.38
N ASN A 529 -10.32 18.99 31.35
CA ASN A 529 -10.51 18.37 32.68
C ASN A 529 -10.25 19.29 33.87
N THR A 530 -10.00 20.59 33.67
CA THR A 530 -9.65 21.52 34.77
C THR A 530 -10.26 22.91 34.61
N ASP A 531 -10.67 23.54 35.71
CA ASP A 531 -10.96 24.99 35.81
C ASP A 531 -9.67 25.83 36.00
N ILE A 532 -8.51 25.23 35.75
CA ILE A 532 -7.21 25.86 36.00
C ILE A 532 -6.96 26.95 34.95
N GLN A 533 -7.06 28.20 35.37
CA GLN A 533 -6.70 29.36 34.56
C GLN A 533 -5.33 29.90 34.98
N GLY A 534 -4.44 30.05 34.00
CA GLY A 534 -3.09 30.57 34.20
C GLY A 534 -2.71 31.58 33.12
N ALA A 535 -1.74 32.46 33.43
CA ALA A 535 -1.20 33.40 32.46
C ALA A 535 -0.25 32.67 31.49
N PRO A 536 -0.40 32.84 30.15
CA PRO A 536 0.46 32.16 29.19
C PRO A 536 1.93 32.58 29.36
N ILE A 537 2.85 31.61 29.24
CA ILE A 537 4.30 31.82 29.23
C ILE A 537 4.80 31.48 27.84
N SER A 538 5.46 32.45 27.21
CA SER A 538 6.23 32.23 25.99
C SER A 538 7.62 31.77 26.36
N VAL A 539 8.07 30.67 25.75
CA VAL A 539 9.41 30.11 25.94
C VAL A 539 10.13 30.21 24.61
N ASP A 540 11.16 31.05 24.54
CA ASP A 540 12.01 31.14 23.36
C ASP A 540 13.01 29.97 23.29
N PHE A 541 13.76 29.90 22.19
CA PHE A 541 14.67 28.80 21.95
C PHE A 541 15.81 28.72 22.98
N GLU A 542 16.39 29.85 23.41
CA GLU A 542 17.48 29.84 24.39
C GLU A 542 16.97 29.44 25.79
N THR A 543 15.79 29.90 26.21
CA THR A 543 15.18 29.47 27.48
C THR A 543 14.84 27.97 27.46
N TRP A 544 14.33 27.48 26.32
CA TRP A 544 14.09 26.05 26.12
C TRP A 544 15.40 25.26 26.19
N LYS A 545 16.44 25.76 25.53
CA LYS A 545 17.77 25.16 25.46
C LYS A 545 18.40 25.02 26.85
N GLU A 546 18.39 26.08 27.67
CA GLU A 546 18.87 26.00 29.06
C GLU A 546 18.13 24.94 29.88
N SER A 547 16.83 24.78 29.63
CA SER A 547 16.02 23.74 30.29
C SER A 547 16.36 22.35 29.78
N MET A 548 16.62 22.21 28.48
CA MET A 548 17.06 20.96 27.85
C MET A 548 18.45 20.53 28.35
N ASP A 549 19.38 21.47 28.46
CA ASP A 549 20.73 21.19 28.97
C ASP A 549 20.66 20.62 30.40
N ARG A 550 19.91 21.28 31.28
CA ARG A 550 19.70 20.80 32.66
C ARG A 550 18.97 19.46 32.72
N PHE A 551 18.05 19.22 31.79
CA PHE A 551 17.34 17.94 31.70
C PHE A 551 18.27 16.82 31.27
N MET A 552 19.12 17.05 30.27
CA MET A 552 20.10 16.06 29.81
C MET A 552 21.19 15.81 30.85
N GLU A 553 21.67 16.83 31.55
CA GLU A 553 22.56 16.66 32.71
C GLU A 553 21.94 15.74 33.77
N LEU A 554 20.65 15.92 34.07
CA LEU A 554 19.92 15.08 35.02
C LEU A 554 19.82 13.62 34.56
N LEU A 555 19.62 13.37 33.26
CA LEU A 555 19.57 12.02 32.72
C LEU A 555 20.94 11.35 32.73
N LEU A 556 21.97 12.07 32.26
CA LEU A 556 23.33 11.56 32.08
C LEU A 556 24.07 11.33 33.41
N ASP A 557 23.67 12.01 34.49
CA ASP A 557 24.14 11.72 35.84
C ASP A 557 23.64 10.36 36.37
N GLN A 558 22.58 9.80 35.77
CA GLN A 558 21.89 8.61 36.25
C GLN A 558 21.92 7.43 35.26
N MET A 559 22.21 7.68 33.98
CA MET A 559 22.20 6.67 32.93
C MET A 559 23.25 6.97 31.85
N ASP A 560 23.90 5.93 31.35
CA ASP A 560 24.81 6.02 30.20
C ASP A 560 24.08 6.54 28.95
N ALA A 561 24.70 7.47 28.23
CA ALA A 561 24.21 8.05 26.98
C ALA A 561 23.81 6.96 25.96
N ALA A 562 24.55 5.85 25.88
CA ALA A 562 24.26 4.74 24.97
C ALA A 562 22.90 4.05 25.24
N ARG A 563 22.32 4.26 26.43
CA ARG A 563 21.02 3.72 26.84
C ARG A 563 19.87 4.72 26.69
N ILE A 564 20.18 5.93 26.21
CA ILE A 564 19.20 6.98 25.90
C ILE A 564 18.95 6.98 24.39
N ILE A 565 17.68 6.83 24.01
CA ILE A 565 17.25 6.82 22.61
C ILE A 565 16.30 8.00 22.38
N MET A 566 16.71 8.93 21.52
CA MET A 566 15.85 10.02 21.04
C MET A 566 15.18 9.60 19.73
N VAL A 567 13.88 9.83 19.63
CA VAL A 567 13.07 9.58 18.45
C VAL A 567 12.61 10.91 17.85
N GLU A 568 13.02 11.18 16.61
CA GLU A 568 12.58 12.37 15.89
C GLU A 568 11.13 12.20 15.38
N HIS A 569 10.17 12.82 16.06
CA HIS A 569 8.76 12.87 15.64
C HIS A 569 8.35 14.25 15.13
N ASP A 570 7.68 14.24 13.97
CA ASP A 570 7.02 15.39 13.34
C ASP A 570 5.49 15.22 13.41
N LEU A 571 4.77 16.34 13.36
CA LEU A 571 3.36 16.34 12.98
C LEU A 571 3.19 15.87 11.53
N CYS A 572 2.19 15.03 11.32
CA CYS A 572 1.77 14.56 10.00
C CYS A 572 1.04 15.69 9.25
N GLY A 573 1.64 16.17 8.14
CA GLY A 573 0.99 17.14 7.25
C GLY A 573 -0.14 16.56 6.41
N ARG A 574 -0.29 15.23 6.37
CA ARG A 574 -1.29 14.54 5.55
C ARG A 574 -1.99 13.46 6.33
N TYR A 575 -3.17 13.07 5.86
CA TYR A 575 -3.93 11.94 6.38
C TYR A 575 -4.48 11.07 5.26
N GLY A 576 -4.82 9.82 5.59
CA GLY A 576 -5.35 8.84 4.65
C GLY A 576 -5.08 7.41 5.13
N LYS A 577 -5.42 6.41 4.33
CA LYS A 577 -5.07 5.01 4.63
C LYS A 577 -3.74 4.64 3.96
N MET A 578 -2.99 3.67 4.50
CA MET A 578 -1.66 3.26 3.99
C MET A 578 -1.59 3.12 2.47
N ASN A 579 -2.54 2.37 1.94
CA ASN A 579 -2.76 2.23 0.52
C ASN A 579 -3.96 3.10 0.19
N ALA A 580 -3.80 4.41 0.05
CA ALA A 580 -4.84 5.35 -0.39
C ALA A 580 -4.17 6.68 -0.73
N PRO A 581 -4.82 7.55 -1.51
CA PRO A 581 -4.41 8.94 -1.62
C PRO A 581 -4.28 9.57 -0.24
N LYS A 582 -3.31 10.47 -0.12
CA LYS A 582 -3.09 11.24 1.10
C LYS A 582 -3.63 12.63 0.88
N TYR A 583 -4.40 13.13 1.82
CA TYR A 583 -5.00 14.45 1.79
C TYR A 583 -4.23 15.36 2.74
N GLU A 584 -4.00 16.59 2.34
CA GLU A 584 -3.38 17.59 3.21
C GLU A 584 -4.38 18.08 4.25
N TYR A 585 -3.92 18.28 5.48
CA TYR A 585 -4.67 19.03 6.49
C TYR A 585 -4.86 20.48 6.05
N ARG A 586 -5.96 21.13 6.48
CA ARG A 586 -6.21 22.55 6.16
C ARG A 586 -5.15 23.47 6.75
N ASP A 587 -4.65 23.14 7.94
CA ASP A 587 -3.73 23.98 8.71
C ASP A 587 -2.25 23.69 8.40
N GLN A 588 -1.89 23.58 7.10
CA GLN A 588 -0.50 23.28 6.68
C GLN A 588 0.52 24.26 7.25
N GLU A 589 0.18 25.56 7.29
CA GLU A 589 1.08 26.59 7.80
C GLU A 589 1.45 26.36 9.27
N TYR A 590 0.46 26.01 10.10
CA TYR A 590 0.68 25.67 11.50
C TYR A 590 1.55 24.41 11.64
N ILE A 591 1.22 23.35 10.89
CA ILE A 591 1.96 22.08 10.92
C ILE A 591 3.43 22.29 10.52
N HIS A 592 3.68 23.06 9.46
CA HIS A 592 5.03 23.38 9.02
C HIS A 592 5.78 24.20 10.07
N ALA A 593 5.18 25.25 10.64
CA ALA A 593 5.81 26.07 11.66
C ALA A 593 6.19 25.26 12.91
N VAL A 594 5.31 24.37 13.38
CA VAL A 594 5.61 23.49 14.52
C VAL A 594 6.74 22.52 14.17
N ASN A 595 6.69 21.88 13.00
CA ASN A 595 7.74 20.94 12.57
C ASN A 595 9.11 21.62 12.40
N GLU A 596 9.16 22.87 11.93
CA GLU A 596 10.42 23.63 11.86
C GLU A 596 11.02 23.87 13.25
N ILE A 597 10.19 24.24 14.23
CA ILE A 597 10.62 24.41 15.62
C ILE A 597 11.11 23.08 16.20
N LEU A 598 10.38 21.98 15.99
CA LEU A 598 10.77 20.65 16.46
C LEU A 598 12.10 20.20 15.85
N ARG A 599 12.29 20.38 14.53
CA ARG A 599 13.54 20.04 13.85
C ARG A 599 14.73 20.84 14.37
N LEU A 600 14.53 22.12 14.66
CA LEU A 600 15.58 22.94 15.30
C LEU A 600 15.96 22.37 16.67
N LYS A 601 14.97 21.98 17.47
CA LYS A 601 15.17 21.36 18.79
C LYS A 601 15.88 19.99 18.70
N TYR A 602 15.45 19.10 17.81
CA TYR A 602 16.14 17.81 17.59
C TYR A 602 17.58 18.00 17.10
N SER A 603 17.79 18.93 16.16
CA SER A 603 19.13 19.26 15.65
C SER A 603 20.07 19.72 16.76
N TYR A 604 19.56 20.52 17.71
CA TYR A 604 20.33 20.94 18.87
C TYR A 604 20.75 19.74 19.72
N VAL A 605 19.80 18.88 20.12
CA VAL A 605 20.07 17.71 20.96
C VAL A 605 21.10 16.79 20.30
N LYS A 606 20.92 16.51 19.01
CA LYS A 606 21.83 15.66 18.23
C LYS A 606 23.26 16.20 18.17
N ASN A 607 23.42 17.52 18.10
CA ASN A 607 24.74 18.15 18.05
C ASN A 607 25.38 18.26 19.45
N ALA A 608 24.59 18.48 20.48
CA ALA A 608 25.07 18.66 21.86
C ALA A 608 25.45 17.34 22.54
N TRP A 609 24.77 16.23 22.20
CA TRP A 609 25.02 14.89 22.75
C TRP A 609 25.13 13.85 21.63
N PRO A 610 26.23 13.83 20.86
CA PRO A 610 26.40 12.88 19.77
C PRO A 610 26.47 11.40 20.22
N GLU A 611 26.65 11.15 21.51
CA GLU A 611 26.75 9.81 22.11
C GLU A 611 25.39 9.15 22.35
N ILE A 612 24.29 9.92 22.39
CA ILE A 612 22.94 9.32 22.48
C ILE A 612 22.52 8.81 21.11
N THR A 613 21.72 7.75 21.09
CA THR A 613 21.18 7.24 19.84
C THR A 613 20.00 8.10 19.37
N VAL A 614 20.10 8.71 18.19
CA VAL A 614 19.01 9.49 17.59
C VAL A 614 18.43 8.75 16.39
N ILE A 615 17.18 8.31 16.49
CA ILE A 615 16.42 7.70 15.41
C ILE A 615 15.81 8.82 14.56
N PRO A 616 16.08 8.85 13.25
CA PRO A 616 15.67 9.95 12.39
C PRO A 616 14.15 9.98 12.14
N HIS A 617 13.67 11.11 11.64
CA HIS A 617 12.29 11.31 11.23
C HIS A 617 11.74 10.18 10.34
N LEU A 618 10.43 9.96 10.43
CA LEU A 618 9.69 9.04 9.57
C LEU A 618 9.94 9.34 8.08
N PRO A 619 10.14 8.30 7.24
CA PRO A 619 10.10 8.44 5.79
C PRO A 619 8.81 9.14 5.32
N ASP A 620 8.92 9.97 4.28
CA ASP A 620 7.81 10.79 3.78
C ASP A 620 6.57 9.97 3.42
N ASP A 621 6.74 8.77 2.89
CA ASP A 621 5.67 7.85 2.52
C ASP A 621 4.95 7.26 3.74
N LEU A 622 5.60 7.18 4.90
CA LEU A 622 5.00 6.78 6.18
C LEU A 622 4.51 7.96 7.02
N ARG A 623 4.87 9.20 6.68
CA ARG A 623 4.48 10.40 7.43
C ARG A 623 3.08 10.90 7.04
N PHE A 624 2.07 10.19 7.53
CA PHE A 624 0.65 10.58 7.46
C PHE A 624 -0.16 9.94 8.60
N THR A 625 -1.28 10.57 8.95
CA THR A 625 -2.23 10.06 9.94
C THR A 625 -3.22 9.08 9.32
N ASP A 626 -3.53 7.98 10.00
CA ASP A 626 -4.60 7.07 9.54
C ASP A 626 -5.96 7.79 9.59
N ALA A 627 -6.70 7.77 8.48
CA ALA A 627 -8.03 8.39 8.40
C ALA A 627 -9.04 7.82 9.41
N ASP A 628 -8.88 6.54 9.77
CA ASP A 628 -9.72 5.85 10.77
C ASP A 628 -9.00 5.67 12.10
N HIS A 629 -8.00 6.52 12.41
CA HIS A 629 -7.28 6.42 13.66
C HIS A 629 -8.26 6.48 14.85
N ILE A 630 -8.17 5.49 15.74
CA ILE A 630 -9.16 5.25 16.81
C ILE A 630 -9.32 6.41 17.81
N TYR A 631 -8.32 7.28 17.89
CA TYR A 631 -8.31 8.48 18.74
C TYR A 631 -8.48 9.78 17.94
N GLY A 632 -8.94 9.69 16.70
CA GLY A 632 -9.15 10.82 15.80
C GLY A 632 -8.01 11.03 14.79
N CYS A 633 -8.40 11.55 13.63
CA CYS A 633 -7.53 11.85 12.50
C CYS A 633 -6.92 13.26 12.66
N VAL A 634 -5.93 13.39 13.54
CA VAL A 634 -5.25 14.66 13.86
C VAL A 634 -3.73 14.57 13.58
N PRO A 635 -3.04 15.69 13.25
CA PRO A 635 -1.64 15.70 12.83
C PRO A 635 -0.64 15.04 13.81
N GLU A 636 -0.97 14.99 15.09
CA GLU A 636 -0.15 14.40 16.16
C GLU A 636 -0.12 12.87 16.12
N HIS A 637 -1.08 12.25 15.43
CA HIS A 637 -1.17 10.80 15.27
C HIS A 637 -0.55 10.38 13.93
N ALA A 638 0.10 9.22 13.92
CA ALA A 638 0.58 8.57 12.71
C ALA A 638 -0.19 7.27 12.44
N ASN A 639 0.04 6.68 11.27
CA ASN A 639 -0.53 5.38 10.90
C ASN A 639 0.24 4.21 11.55
N TYR A 640 -0.38 3.03 11.55
CA TYR A 640 0.22 1.81 12.12
C TYR A 640 1.61 1.48 11.54
N GLY A 641 1.82 1.65 10.23
CA GLY A 641 3.09 1.35 9.60
C GLY A 641 4.23 2.28 10.06
N ALA A 642 3.91 3.55 10.34
CA ALA A 642 4.86 4.46 10.96
C ALA A 642 5.31 3.96 12.34
N TYR A 643 4.37 3.58 13.21
CA TYR A 643 4.71 3.04 14.53
C TYR A 643 5.50 1.72 14.45
N SER A 644 5.15 0.83 13.51
CA SER A 644 5.90 -0.41 13.27
C SER A 644 7.33 -0.14 12.79
N TYR A 645 7.51 0.82 11.88
CA TYR A 645 8.82 1.25 11.40
C TYR A 645 9.68 1.79 12.53
N MET A 646 9.13 2.68 13.37
CA MET A 646 9.87 3.24 14.51
C MET A 646 10.22 2.17 15.55
N ALA A 647 9.31 1.23 15.82
CA ALA A 647 9.56 0.13 16.75
C ALA A 647 10.74 -0.73 16.25
N GLN A 648 10.81 -0.98 14.94
CA GLN A 648 11.93 -1.69 14.33
C GLN A 648 13.25 -0.90 14.49
N LYS A 649 13.23 0.42 14.28
CA LYS A 649 14.42 1.27 14.48
C LYS A 649 14.89 1.30 15.93
N ILE A 650 13.98 1.30 16.90
CA ILE A 650 14.34 1.18 18.31
C ILE A 650 14.96 -0.19 18.59
N ALA A 651 14.42 -1.27 18.00
CA ALA A 651 15.00 -2.60 18.16
C ALA A 651 16.42 -2.71 17.56
N GLU A 652 16.66 -2.08 16.41
CA GLU A 652 17.98 -1.97 15.79
C GLU A 652 18.96 -1.22 16.72
N ALA A 653 18.56 -0.07 17.27
CA ALA A 653 19.35 0.70 18.23
C ALA A 653 19.69 -0.09 19.51
N VAL A 654 18.71 -0.81 20.07
CA VAL A 654 18.90 -1.66 21.26
C VAL A 654 19.90 -2.78 21.01
N ARG A 655 19.94 -3.33 19.80
CA ARG A 655 20.93 -4.35 19.42
C ARG A 655 22.33 -3.75 19.35
N GLU A 656 22.49 -2.62 18.69
CA GLU A 656 23.78 -1.94 18.53
C GLU A 656 24.38 -1.51 19.89
N ALA A 657 23.54 -1.05 20.81
CA ALA A 657 23.95 -0.71 22.18
C ALA A 657 24.46 -1.91 23.02
N LYS A 658 24.24 -3.17 22.60
CA LYS A 658 24.82 -4.36 23.25
C LYS A 658 26.22 -4.71 22.75
N GLU A 659 26.60 -4.21 21.57
CA GLU A 659 27.88 -4.53 20.92
C GLU A 659 29.00 -3.57 21.32
N CYS A 660 28.64 -2.45 21.97
CA CYS A 660 29.53 -1.54 22.70
C CYS A 660 29.67 -1.97 24.16
#